data_AF-A0A939Y5S7-F1
#
_entry.id   AF-A0A939Y5S7-F1
#
_cell.length_a   1.000
_cell.length_b   1.000
_cell.length_c   1.000
_cell.angle_alpha   90.00
_cell.angle_beta   90.00
_cell.angle_gamma   90.00
#
_symmetry.space_group_name_H-M   'P 1'
#
loop_
_entity.id
_entity.type
_entity.pdbx_description
1 polymer ?
#
loop_
_entity_poly.entity_id
_entity_poly.type
_entity_poly.pdbx_seq_one_letter_code
_entity_poly.pdbx_strand_id
1 'polypeptide(L)'
;MKKTLLIALLAAFALDGQAQITNPKGLYKLTEIVHQDGKRLEAPFKQYKLCQDSLSLMLEYTEPVFSCLPFNFTFYKSNDGKPLLYTGELSKTENKGLQIFDVTESTFTLRWFNEWKNINQHLFPYGTNIDELYELVTDSTDNIVKALNALQMKTGTKQHRLLGAWKLRGVQEDNIATSQYWIKRADNEKYMVFGSNCTVSFVANDKFPKGNLYCHYTPCKYLGDNFVDLTEQACMVNWFDYETISITTLDEEGRPTVSVWDRCGLPENIRQVFGSSQAPMTKDISRFMKDDFEKRYGAQPDSICKAYETFNYAVDVNEKNNAIFPVLMKCGFEGEYKAMRDALLEELMSGKKTAEEAVAHYVFWFYKNFDRHTNCSAPTFRKLQKECHPDYHKLIGKYAPEPVACLVDNETYLLRLPSCMGKVPTMEWVKKKAEEFKQSGSKYLILDLRGNGGGDDDISLVFTYFMCDCSAMEDEYYFYRVGAENEKRLKQYCEDAPGNFFDRVWEESKTTEDGSLIMWGSSPKGGYEYKPLVRKGAIIVDGNSASAAETPVRFVHNHSKTHAKVYGRENTNGCEQTGNYNEVRLPHSYINMRYPITVDDIFEKLCRDKNPGYKPDVIIPLPYPKKLTDNIDEWVLWVAKDLKKK
;
A
#
# COMPACT_ATOMS: atom_id res chain seq x y z
N MET A 1 -64.90 1.41 -59.58
CA MET A 1 -64.60 1.57 -58.14
C MET A 1 -64.60 0.20 -57.47
N LYS A 2 -63.43 -0.43 -57.34
CA LYS A 2 -63.16 -1.61 -56.51
C LYS A 2 -61.66 -1.93 -56.56
N LYS A 3 -61.10 -2.25 -55.38
CA LYS A 3 -59.80 -2.90 -55.08
C LYS A 3 -58.59 -1.95 -55.16
N THR A 4 -57.88 -1.58 -54.09
CA THR A 4 -57.49 -2.32 -52.86
C THR A 4 -56.75 -3.62 -53.16
N LEU A 5 -55.51 -3.53 -53.66
CA LEU A 5 -54.38 -4.45 -53.40
C LEU A 5 -53.15 -4.03 -54.26
N LEU A 6 -52.35 -3.03 -53.86
CA LEU A 6 -50.93 -2.92 -54.27
C LEU A 6 -50.16 -1.77 -53.56
N ILE A 7 -50.33 -1.59 -52.25
CA ILE A 7 -49.51 -0.64 -51.45
C ILE A 7 -48.61 -1.40 -50.43
N ALA A 8 -48.37 -2.69 -50.64
CA ALA A 8 -47.55 -3.53 -49.75
C ALA A 8 -46.40 -4.26 -50.46
N LEU A 9 -45.96 -3.81 -51.65
CA LEU A 9 -44.95 -4.52 -52.44
C LEU A 9 -43.83 -3.65 -53.03
N LEU A 10 -43.68 -2.41 -52.55
CA LEU A 10 -42.59 -1.49 -52.97
C LEU A 10 -41.79 -0.88 -51.81
N ALA A 11 -41.94 -1.44 -50.60
CA ALA A 11 -41.16 -1.03 -49.42
C ALA A 11 -40.52 -2.24 -48.70
N ALA A 12 -40.06 -3.24 -49.47
CA ALA A 12 -39.44 -4.46 -48.93
C ALA A 12 -38.18 -4.94 -49.69
N PHE A 13 -37.57 -4.10 -50.54
CA PHE A 13 -36.28 -4.41 -51.17
C PHE A 13 -35.41 -3.15 -51.24
N ALA A 14 -34.86 -2.75 -50.10
CA ALA A 14 -33.71 -1.84 -50.00
C ALA A 14 -33.07 -1.99 -48.60
N LEU A 15 -32.83 -3.22 -48.16
CA LEU A 15 -31.94 -3.54 -47.04
C LEU A 15 -31.17 -4.81 -47.42
N ASP A 16 -30.40 -4.74 -48.50
CA ASP A 16 -29.30 -5.67 -48.73
C ASP A 16 -28.01 -4.86 -48.72
N GLY A 17 -27.02 -5.41 -48.01
CA GLY A 17 -25.85 -4.72 -47.49
C GLY A 17 -25.14 -3.81 -48.48
N GLN A 18 -24.92 -2.55 -48.07
CA GLN A 18 -23.85 -1.77 -48.67
C GLN A 18 -22.53 -2.40 -48.25
N ALA A 19 -21.82 -3.01 -49.20
CA ALA A 19 -20.43 -3.38 -49.02
C ALA A 19 -19.66 -2.13 -48.57
N GLN A 20 -19.00 -2.21 -47.41
CA GLN A 20 -18.26 -1.09 -46.85
C GLN A 20 -16.93 -0.99 -47.61
N ILE A 21 -16.65 0.16 -48.23
CA ILE A 21 -15.38 0.40 -48.97
C ILE A 21 -14.22 0.73 -47.99
N THR A 22 -14.42 0.49 -46.69
CA THR A 22 -13.47 0.86 -45.64
C THR A 22 -12.59 -0.31 -45.25
N ASN A 23 -11.37 -0.01 -44.80
CA ASN A 23 -10.44 -1.03 -44.31
C ASN A 23 -11.05 -1.80 -43.13
N PRO A 24 -10.82 -3.12 -43.01
CA PRO A 24 -11.30 -3.91 -41.88
C PRO A 24 -10.69 -3.39 -40.57
N LYS A 25 -11.49 -3.32 -39.50
CA LYS A 25 -11.05 -2.88 -38.17
C LYS A 25 -11.66 -3.78 -37.09
N GLY A 26 -10.84 -4.22 -36.14
CA GLY A 26 -11.26 -5.12 -35.06
C GLY A 26 -10.61 -6.50 -35.12
N LEU A 27 -11.13 -7.44 -34.33
CA LEU A 27 -10.67 -8.82 -34.30
C LEU A 27 -11.57 -9.68 -35.19
N TYR A 28 -10.99 -10.33 -36.18
CA TYR A 28 -11.71 -11.26 -37.04
C TYR A 28 -11.16 -12.67 -36.92
N LYS A 29 -12.01 -13.68 -37.06
CA LYS A 29 -11.67 -15.11 -37.01
C LYS A 29 -11.81 -15.70 -38.41
N LEU A 30 -10.84 -16.51 -38.80
CA LEU A 30 -10.90 -17.30 -40.04
C LEU A 30 -11.99 -18.37 -39.89
N THR A 31 -12.94 -18.40 -40.81
CA THR A 31 -14.03 -19.40 -40.83
C THR A 31 -13.90 -20.35 -42.00
N GLU A 32 -13.47 -19.85 -43.16
CA GLU A 32 -13.46 -20.61 -44.41
C GLU A 32 -12.19 -20.33 -45.24
N ILE A 33 -11.72 -21.36 -45.93
CA ILE A 33 -10.67 -21.29 -46.95
C ILE A 33 -11.27 -21.72 -48.27
N VAL A 34 -11.17 -20.87 -49.30
CA VAL A 34 -11.69 -21.14 -50.64
C VAL A 34 -10.55 -21.19 -51.65
N HIS A 35 -10.44 -22.32 -52.35
CA HIS A 35 -9.45 -22.54 -53.39
C HIS A 35 -9.81 -21.80 -54.67
N GLN A 36 -8.82 -21.62 -55.54
CA GLN A 36 -9.01 -21.00 -56.86
C GLN A 36 -10.04 -21.72 -57.74
N ASP A 37 -10.21 -23.03 -57.59
CA ASP A 37 -11.22 -23.84 -58.29
C ASP A 37 -12.63 -23.74 -57.66
N GLY A 38 -12.78 -22.96 -56.60
CA GLY A 38 -14.04 -22.77 -55.87
C GLY A 38 -14.29 -23.78 -54.76
N LYS A 39 -13.38 -24.73 -54.51
CA LYS A 39 -13.49 -25.67 -53.40
C LYS A 39 -13.45 -24.92 -52.06
N ARG A 40 -14.47 -25.14 -51.25
CA ARG A 40 -14.64 -24.53 -49.92
C ARG A 40 -14.25 -25.52 -48.82
N LEU A 41 -13.46 -25.06 -47.87
CA LEU A 41 -12.97 -25.84 -46.74
C LEU A 41 -13.21 -25.04 -45.45
N GLU A 42 -13.80 -25.68 -44.45
CA GLU A 42 -13.81 -25.11 -43.10
C GLU A 42 -12.36 -25.06 -42.58
N ALA A 43 -11.99 -23.95 -41.94
CA ALA A 43 -10.64 -23.80 -41.42
C ALA A 43 -10.38 -24.80 -40.26
N PRO A 44 -9.44 -25.76 -40.41
CA PRO A 44 -9.23 -26.80 -39.39
C PRO A 44 -8.39 -26.33 -38.21
N PHE A 45 -8.06 -25.04 -38.16
CA PHE A 45 -7.27 -24.39 -37.12
C PHE A 45 -7.88 -23.03 -36.79
N LYS A 46 -7.60 -22.52 -35.59
CA LYS A 46 -8.11 -21.22 -35.15
C LYS A 46 -7.08 -20.13 -35.41
N GLN A 47 -7.36 -19.36 -36.44
CA GLN A 47 -6.59 -18.18 -36.83
C GLN A 47 -7.45 -16.93 -36.70
N TYR A 48 -6.84 -15.86 -36.21
CA TYR A 48 -7.48 -14.54 -36.10
C TYR A 48 -6.63 -13.47 -36.77
N LYS A 49 -7.25 -12.36 -37.15
CA LYS A 49 -6.61 -11.12 -37.59
C LYS A 49 -7.05 -9.99 -36.68
N LEU A 50 -6.09 -9.35 -36.02
CA LEU A 50 -6.30 -8.09 -35.32
C LEU A 50 -5.97 -6.96 -36.29
N CYS A 51 -7.00 -6.30 -36.81
CA CYS A 51 -6.89 -5.21 -37.78
C CYS A 51 -7.01 -3.86 -37.07
N GLN A 52 -5.95 -3.04 -37.16
CA GLN A 52 -5.89 -1.70 -36.59
C GLN A 52 -5.52 -0.69 -37.68
N ASP A 53 -5.68 0.60 -37.38
CA ASP A 53 -5.44 1.68 -38.35
C ASP A 53 -3.99 1.76 -38.82
N SER A 54 -3.05 1.40 -37.94
CA SER A 54 -1.61 1.50 -38.19
C SER A 54 -0.92 0.17 -38.53
N LEU A 55 -1.57 -0.97 -38.26
CA LEU A 55 -0.99 -2.31 -38.47
C LEU A 55 -2.05 -3.41 -38.43
N SER A 56 -1.69 -4.59 -38.94
CA SER A 56 -2.46 -5.82 -38.76
C SER A 56 -1.59 -6.96 -38.22
N LEU A 57 -2.11 -7.69 -37.24
CA LEU A 57 -1.47 -8.89 -36.67
C LEU A 57 -2.30 -10.12 -36.97
N MET A 58 -1.61 -11.25 -37.11
CA MET A 58 -2.23 -12.56 -37.17
C MET A 58 -2.04 -13.25 -35.83
N LEU A 59 -3.08 -13.88 -35.31
CA LEU A 59 -2.99 -14.70 -34.13
C LEU A 59 -3.29 -16.13 -34.50
N GLU A 60 -2.49 -17.05 -34.00
CA GLU A 60 -2.78 -18.48 -34.04
C GLU A 60 -2.83 -19.00 -32.62
N TYR A 61 -3.81 -19.85 -32.32
CA TYR A 61 -3.80 -20.61 -31.09
C TYR A 61 -4.23 -22.05 -31.33
N THR A 62 -3.60 -22.96 -30.59
CA THR A 62 -3.98 -24.36 -30.53
C THR A 62 -4.97 -24.52 -29.39
N GLU A 63 -6.19 -24.93 -29.71
CA GLU A 63 -7.24 -25.04 -28.71
C GLU A 63 -7.03 -26.22 -27.77
N PRO A 64 -7.06 -26.00 -26.44
CA PRO A 64 -7.08 -27.11 -25.49
C PRO A 64 -8.45 -27.79 -25.56
N VAL A 65 -8.49 -29.10 -25.25
CA VAL A 65 -9.71 -29.93 -25.30
C VAL A 65 -10.90 -29.31 -24.53
N PHE A 66 -10.63 -28.44 -23.56
CA PHE A 66 -11.64 -27.68 -22.80
C PHE A 66 -11.32 -26.18 -22.81
N SER A 67 -12.31 -25.34 -23.10
CA SER A 67 -12.17 -23.87 -23.19
C SER A 67 -11.81 -23.20 -21.86
N CYS A 68 -11.86 -23.92 -20.74
CA CYS A 68 -11.46 -23.47 -19.41
C CYS A 68 -10.01 -23.83 -19.04
N LEU A 69 -9.22 -24.39 -19.96
CA LEU A 69 -7.82 -24.72 -19.70
C LEU A 69 -6.87 -23.61 -20.19
N PRO A 70 -5.68 -23.49 -19.59
CA PRO A 70 -4.63 -22.61 -20.09
C PRO A 70 -4.20 -22.97 -21.51
N PHE A 71 -3.81 -21.99 -22.31
CA PHE A 71 -3.32 -22.24 -23.67
C PHE A 71 -2.29 -21.21 -24.12
N ASN A 72 -1.47 -21.61 -25.07
CA ASN A 72 -0.50 -20.74 -25.74
C ASN A 72 -1.10 -20.16 -27.00
N PHE A 73 -0.81 -18.90 -27.27
CA PHE A 73 -1.15 -18.23 -28.52
C PHE A 73 -0.01 -17.32 -28.95
N THR A 74 0.15 -17.14 -30.26
CA THR A 74 1.25 -16.35 -30.81
C THR A 74 0.70 -15.25 -31.69
N PHE A 75 1.17 -14.02 -31.46
CA PHE A 75 1.03 -12.95 -32.43
C PHE A 75 2.14 -13.04 -33.45
N TYR A 76 1.75 -13.25 -34.70
CA TYR A 76 2.62 -13.16 -35.85
C TYR A 76 2.44 -11.81 -36.54
N LYS A 77 3.54 -11.34 -37.08
CA LYS A 77 3.53 -10.26 -38.08
C LYS A 77 2.69 -10.72 -39.27
N SER A 78 1.61 -9.99 -39.57
CA SER A 78 0.86 -10.16 -40.82
C SER A 78 1.21 -9.03 -41.78
N ASN A 79 1.23 -9.31 -43.10
CA ASN A 79 1.35 -8.32 -44.16
C ASN A 79 2.43 -7.24 -43.93
N ASP A 80 3.66 -7.66 -43.67
CA ASP A 80 4.77 -6.74 -43.40
C ASP A 80 4.66 -5.78 -42.20
N GLY A 81 3.68 -6.00 -41.31
CA GLY A 81 3.39 -5.09 -40.20
C GLY A 81 2.62 -3.84 -40.64
N LYS A 82 2.00 -3.87 -41.83
CA LYS A 82 1.17 -2.81 -42.38
C LYS A 82 -0.31 -3.10 -42.14
N PRO A 83 -1.18 -2.07 -42.12
CA PRO A 83 -2.61 -2.29 -42.04
C PRO A 83 -3.11 -3.02 -43.29
N LEU A 84 -4.12 -3.86 -43.14
CA LEU A 84 -4.86 -4.43 -44.27
C LEU A 84 -5.72 -3.33 -44.88
N LEU A 85 -5.45 -3.01 -46.15
CA LEU A 85 -6.15 -1.99 -46.90
C LEU A 85 -7.12 -2.65 -47.86
N TYR A 86 -8.34 -2.12 -47.96
CA TYR A 86 -9.29 -2.55 -48.99
C TYR A 86 -8.71 -2.26 -50.38
N THR A 87 -8.57 -3.29 -51.21
CA THR A 87 -8.05 -3.19 -52.58
C THR A 87 -9.11 -3.42 -53.64
N GLY A 88 -10.26 -3.96 -53.25
CA GLY A 88 -11.35 -4.34 -54.15
C GLY A 88 -11.11 -5.62 -54.97
N GLU A 89 -12.15 -5.96 -55.73
CA GLU A 89 -12.26 -7.05 -56.71
C GLU A 89 -11.16 -7.09 -57.79
N LEU A 90 -10.14 -7.97 -57.77
CA LEU A 90 -9.31 -8.23 -58.97
C LEU A 90 -9.35 -9.71 -59.41
N SER A 91 -8.91 -9.97 -60.65
CA SER A 91 -8.93 -11.28 -61.29
C SER A 91 -8.21 -12.37 -60.47
N LYS A 92 -8.90 -13.50 -60.21
CA LYS A 92 -8.35 -14.67 -59.49
C LYS A 92 -7.22 -15.38 -60.25
N THR A 93 -7.08 -15.17 -61.56
CA THR A 93 -6.09 -15.90 -62.39
C THR A 93 -4.85 -15.07 -62.69
N GLU A 94 -4.94 -13.75 -62.60
CA GLU A 94 -3.86 -12.83 -63.02
C GLU A 94 -3.17 -12.14 -61.86
N ASN A 95 -3.86 -11.96 -60.72
CA ASN A 95 -3.27 -11.30 -59.57
C ASN A 95 -2.56 -12.29 -58.64
N LYS A 96 -1.28 -12.04 -58.35
CA LYS A 96 -0.47 -12.81 -57.38
C LYS A 96 -0.21 -12.05 -56.07
N GLY A 97 -0.77 -10.85 -55.93
CA GLY A 97 -0.61 -10.00 -54.75
C GLY A 97 -1.65 -10.28 -53.66
N LEU A 98 -1.40 -9.72 -52.47
CA LEU A 98 -2.36 -9.68 -51.37
C LEU A 98 -3.56 -8.80 -51.76
N GLN A 99 -4.79 -9.28 -51.54
CA GLN A 99 -6.01 -8.50 -51.78
C GLN A 99 -6.98 -8.58 -50.62
N ILE A 100 -7.66 -7.47 -50.35
CA ILE A 100 -8.81 -7.42 -49.45
C ILE A 100 -10.02 -6.93 -50.26
N PHE A 101 -11.06 -7.76 -50.27
CA PHE A 101 -12.29 -7.51 -51.01
C PHE A 101 -13.47 -8.14 -50.26
N ASP A 102 -14.69 -7.86 -50.73
CA ASP A 102 -15.93 -8.33 -50.10
C ASP A 102 -15.99 -7.97 -48.60
N VAL A 103 -15.72 -6.70 -48.28
CA VAL A 103 -15.74 -6.17 -46.92
C VAL A 103 -17.16 -5.73 -46.55
N THR A 104 -17.65 -6.25 -45.43
CA THR A 104 -18.89 -5.81 -44.78
C THR A 104 -18.56 -5.27 -43.39
N GLU A 105 -19.57 -4.84 -42.63
CA GLU A 105 -19.39 -4.44 -41.23
C GLU A 105 -18.86 -5.59 -40.35
N SER A 106 -19.13 -6.84 -40.73
CA SER A 106 -18.81 -8.02 -39.93
C SER A 106 -17.92 -9.04 -40.63
N THR A 107 -17.56 -8.85 -41.90
CA THR A 107 -16.74 -9.83 -42.65
C THR A 107 -15.75 -9.18 -43.60
N PHE A 108 -14.71 -9.90 -43.97
CA PHE A 108 -13.91 -9.58 -45.16
C PHE A 108 -13.28 -10.83 -45.77
N THR A 109 -12.93 -10.75 -47.05
CA THR A 109 -12.15 -11.80 -47.72
C THR A 109 -10.72 -11.33 -47.98
N LEU A 110 -9.75 -12.16 -47.62
CA LEU A 110 -8.33 -11.96 -47.91
C LEU A 110 -7.88 -12.95 -48.97
N ARG A 111 -7.48 -12.45 -50.15
CA ARG A 111 -6.80 -13.26 -51.17
C ARG A 111 -5.29 -13.15 -51.05
N TRP A 112 -4.60 -14.27 -51.18
CA TRP A 112 -3.16 -14.31 -51.36
C TRP A 112 -2.75 -15.47 -52.28
N PHE A 113 -1.60 -15.33 -52.93
CA PHE A 113 -1.06 -16.36 -53.82
C PHE A 113 -0.08 -17.26 -53.06
N ASN A 114 -0.31 -18.57 -53.09
CA ASN A 114 0.56 -19.51 -52.39
C ASN A 114 1.76 -19.93 -53.25
N GLU A 115 2.93 -19.40 -52.91
CA GLU A 115 4.22 -19.76 -53.54
C GLU A 115 5.00 -20.83 -52.75
N TRP A 116 4.43 -21.39 -51.68
CA TRP A 116 5.12 -22.33 -50.81
C TRP A 116 4.75 -23.77 -51.13
N LYS A 117 5.73 -24.55 -51.63
CA LYS A 117 5.56 -25.99 -51.92
C LYS A 117 5.48 -26.87 -50.67
N ASN A 118 5.94 -26.36 -49.52
CA ASN A 118 6.16 -27.15 -48.31
C ASN A 118 5.08 -26.96 -47.25
N ILE A 119 3.98 -26.27 -47.56
CA ILE A 119 2.82 -26.17 -46.66
C ILE A 119 1.77 -27.22 -47.00
N ASN A 120 0.75 -27.39 -46.16
CA ASN A 120 -0.31 -28.36 -46.35
C ASN A 120 -1.05 -28.12 -47.68
N GLN A 121 -0.71 -28.90 -48.70
CA GLN A 121 -1.24 -28.77 -50.07
C GLN A 121 -2.74 -29.08 -50.16
N HIS A 122 -3.32 -29.75 -49.16
CA HIS A 122 -4.76 -29.96 -49.10
C HIS A 122 -5.50 -28.68 -48.73
N LEU A 123 -4.92 -27.86 -47.85
CA LEU A 123 -5.52 -26.59 -47.41
C LEU A 123 -5.09 -25.44 -48.31
N PHE A 124 -3.84 -25.45 -48.75
CA PHE A 124 -3.22 -24.39 -49.53
C PHE A 124 -2.47 -24.99 -50.73
N PRO A 125 -3.16 -25.25 -51.85
CA PRO A 125 -2.51 -25.77 -53.04
C PRO A 125 -1.41 -24.84 -53.56
N TYR A 126 -0.29 -25.40 -53.98
CA TYR A 126 0.85 -24.64 -54.51
C TYR A 126 0.52 -24.01 -55.86
N GLY A 127 0.93 -22.75 -56.04
CA GLY A 127 0.80 -22.05 -57.31
C GLY A 127 -0.62 -21.56 -57.62
N THR A 128 -1.48 -21.46 -56.60
CA THR A 128 -2.87 -21.00 -56.74
C THR A 128 -3.17 -19.83 -55.81
N ASN A 129 -4.21 -19.06 -56.15
CA ASN A 129 -4.79 -18.09 -55.22
C ASN A 129 -5.67 -18.77 -54.17
N ILE A 130 -5.54 -18.30 -52.93
CA ILE A 130 -6.29 -18.74 -51.76
C ILE A 130 -7.12 -17.56 -51.27
N ASP A 131 -8.42 -17.77 -51.10
CA ASP A 131 -9.31 -16.81 -50.44
C ASP A 131 -9.57 -17.29 -49.00
N GLU A 132 -9.29 -16.43 -48.03
CA GLU A 132 -9.57 -16.65 -46.61
C GLU A 132 -10.74 -15.76 -46.19
N LEU A 133 -11.83 -16.36 -45.70
CA LEU A 133 -13.00 -15.63 -45.22
C LEU A 133 -12.91 -15.40 -43.72
N TYR A 134 -13.04 -14.14 -43.33
CA TYR A 134 -12.92 -13.68 -41.96
C TYR A 134 -14.22 -13.08 -41.45
N GLU A 135 -14.61 -13.47 -40.24
CA GLU A 135 -15.79 -12.95 -39.54
C GLU A 135 -15.40 -12.21 -38.26
N LEU A 136 -16.04 -11.07 -38.01
CA LEU A 136 -15.80 -10.22 -36.85
C LEU A 136 -16.21 -10.96 -35.59
N VAL A 137 -15.29 -11.05 -34.64
CA VAL A 137 -15.53 -11.71 -33.35
C VAL A 137 -16.28 -10.74 -32.44
N THR A 138 -17.57 -10.98 -32.27
CA THR A 138 -18.45 -10.22 -31.37
C THR A 138 -18.71 -10.92 -30.04
N ASP A 139 -18.39 -12.22 -29.95
CA ASP A 139 -18.57 -13.01 -28.74
C ASP A 139 -17.52 -12.65 -27.68
N SER A 140 -17.97 -11.94 -26.64
CA SER A 140 -17.15 -11.57 -25.49
C SER A 140 -16.63 -12.76 -24.66
N THR A 141 -17.20 -13.96 -24.87
CA THR A 141 -16.79 -15.18 -24.17
C THR A 141 -15.61 -15.89 -24.84
N ASP A 142 -15.25 -15.51 -26.07
CA ASP A 142 -14.06 -16.01 -26.75
C ASP A 142 -12.80 -15.67 -25.94
N ASN A 143 -11.95 -16.66 -25.73
CA ASN A 143 -10.76 -16.51 -24.88
C ASN A 143 -9.72 -15.55 -25.48
N ILE A 144 -9.64 -15.42 -26.81
CA ILE A 144 -8.78 -14.43 -27.47
C ILE A 144 -9.31 -13.03 -27.21
N VAL A 145 -10.63 -12.82 -27.21
CA VAL A 145 -11.22 -11.52 -26.83
C VAL A 145 -10.88 -11.18 -25.38
N LYS A 146 -10.99 -12.14 -24.45
CA LYS A 146 -10.58 -11.94 -23.04
C LYS A 146 -9.09 -11.62 -22.92
N ALA A 147 -8.23 -12.35 -23.64
CA ALA A 147 -6.79 -12.11 -23.66
C ALA A 147 -6.43 -10.71 -24.19
N LEU A 148 -7.08 -10.28 -25.28
CA LEU A 148 -6.90 -8.94 -25.82
C LEU A 148 -7.40 -7.86 -24.87
N ASN A 149 -8.55 -8.07 -24.21
CA ASN A 149 -9.05 -7.13 -23.20
C ASN A 149 -8.06 -6.97 -22.04
N ALA A 150 -7.43 -8.07 -21.59
CA ALA A 150 -6.37 -8.01 -20.58
C ALA A 150 -5.15 -7.21 -21.09
N LEU A 151 -4.64 -7.50 -22.30
CA LEU A 151 -3.51 -6.78 -22.91
C LEU A 151 -3.80 -5.30 -23.18
N GLN A 152 -5.05 -4.96 -23.51
CA GLN A 152 -5.52 -3.58 -23.67
C GLN A 152 -5.79 -2.89 -22.32
N MET A 153 -5.62 -3.59 -21.20
CA MET A 153 -5.94 -3.12 -19.85
C MET A 153 -7.37 -2.60 -19.71
N LYS A 154 -8.32 -3.19 -20.46
CA LYS A 154 -9.75 -2.92 -20.30
C LYS A 154 -10.23 -3.62 -19.03
N THR A 155 -10.10 -2.94 -17.89
CA THR A 155 -10.61 -3.44 -16.62
C THR A 155 -12.12 -3.27 -16.57
N GLY A 156 -12.86 -4.35 -16.30
CA GLY A 156 -14.30 -4.27 -16.04
C GLY A 156 -14.65 -3.43 -14.80
N THR A 157 -15.94 -3.37 -14.45
CA THR A 157 -16.46 -2.54 -13.35
C THR A 157 -15.99 -2.94 -11.94
N LYS A 158 -15.43 -4.14 -11.76
CA LYS A 158 -14.82 -4.59 -10.50
C LYS A 158 -13.31 -4.39 -10.54
N GLN A 159 -12.79 -3.45 -9.76
CA GLN A 159 -11.35 -3.25 -9.59
C GLN A 159 -10.83 -4.15 -8.46
N HIS A 160 -10.03 -5.16 -8.81
CA HIS A 160 -9.24 -5.92 -7.86
C HIS A 160 -7.81 -5.34 -7.81
N ARG A 161 -7.16 -5.35 -6.64
CA ARG A 161 -5.81 -4.76 -6.47
C ARG A 161 -4.77 -5.37 -7.41
N LEU A 162 -4.88 -6.66 -7.74
CA LEU A 162 -3.97 -7.33 -8.69
C LEU A 162 -4.10 -6.88 -10.14
N LEU A 163 -5.19 -6.22 -10.55
CA LEU A 163 -5.38 -5.86 -11.95
C LEU A 163 -4.24 -4.98 -12.47
N GLY A 164 -3.88 -5.18 -13.74
CA GLY A 164 -2.80 -4.47 -14.41
C GLY A 164 -1.66 -5.39 -14.84
N ALA A 165 -0.58 -4.78 -15.34
CA ALA A 165 0.61 -5.50 -15.76
C ALA A 165 1.64 -5.59 -14.64
N TRP A 166 2.34 -6.71 -14.62
CA TRP A 166 3.36 -7.04 -13.64
C TRP A 166 4.55 -7.64 -14.35
N LYS A 167 5.75 -7.14 -14.05
CA LYS A 167 7.01 -7.68 -14.55
C LYS A 167 7.57 -8.65 -13.52
N LEU A 168 7.99 -9.83 -13.97
CA LEU A 168 8.71 -10.77 -13.10
C LEU A 168 10.05 -10.15 -12.72
N ARG A 169 10.25 -9.95 -11.42
CA ARG A 169 11.54 -9.54 -10.86
C ARG A 169 12.48 -10.74 -10.80
N GLY A 170 11.99 -11.85 -10.27
CA GLY A 170 12.76 -13.07 -10.09
C GLY A 170 11.99 -14.15 -9.32
N VAL A 171 12.68 -15.26 -9.04
CA VAL A 171 12.16 -16.39 -8.28
C VAL A 171 13.04 -16.57 -7.04
N GLN A 172 12.44 -16.78 -5.87
CA GLN A 172 13.18 -17.02 -4.64
C GLN A 172 13.88 -18.39 -4.69
N GLU A 173 15.10 -18.47 -4.13
CA GLU A 173 15.80 -19.74 -3.97
C GLU A 173 15.37 -20.49 -2.70
N ASP A 174 15.02 -19.76 -1.65
CA ASP A 174 14.38 -20.32 -0.46
C ASP A 174 12.85 -20.14 -0.58
N ASN A 175 12.07 -21.19 -0.29
CA ASN A 175 10.62 -21.15 -0.50
C ASN A 175 9.88 -20.34 0.60
N ILE A 176 10.44 -19.21 1.02
CA ILE A 176 9.95 -18.37 2.12
C ILE A 176 9.37 -17.08 1.55
N ALA A 177 8.04 -17.05 1.42
CA ALA A 177 7.27 -15.95 0.83
C ALA A 177 7.42 -14.56 1.49
N THR A 178 8.21 -14.44 2.57
CA THR A 178 8.48 -13.19 3.28
C THR A 178 9.73 -12.45 2.78
N SER A 179 10.53 -13.04 1.87
CA SER A 179 11.74 -12.39 1.34
C SER A 179 11.50 -11.64 0.02
N GLN A 180 12.18 -10.51 -0.19
CA GLN A 180 12.22 -9.87 -1.52
C GLN A 180 13.65 -9.75 -2.10
N TYR A 181 14.67 -10.19 -1.35
CA TYR A 181 16.09 -9.98 -1.68
C TYR A 181 16.84 -11.26 -2.07
N TRP A 182 16.28 -12.45 -1.80
CA TRP A 182 16.87 -13.75 -2.19
C TRP A 182 16.29 -14.29 -3.48
N ILE A 183 16.09 -13.39 -4.44
CA ILE A 183 15.58 -13.75 -5.75
C ILE A 183 16.72 -13.91 -6.74
N LYS A 184 16.66 -15.00 -7.50
CA LYS A 184 17.40 -15.12 -8.74
C LYS A 184 16.69 -14.26 -9.79
N ARG A 185 17.42 -13.31 -10.36
CA ARG A 185 16.92 -12.45 -11.45
C ARG A 185 16.34 -13.31 -12.55
N ALA A 186 15.20 -12.91 -13.10
CA ALA A 186 14.65 -13.58 -14.27
C ALA A 186 15.58 -13.35 -15.47
N ASP A 187 15.94 -14.42 -16.19
CA ASP A 187 16.80 -14.35 -17.38
C ASP A 187 16.13 -13.59 -18.55
N ASN A 188 14.81 -13.46 -18.50
CA ASN A 188 13.99 -12.82 -19.53
C ASN A 188 13.03 -11.81 -18.92
N GLU A 189 12.69 -10.78 -19.70
CA GLU A 189 11.67 -9.80 -19.33
C GLU A 189 10.26 -10.41 -19.44
N LYS A 190 9.89 -11.23 -18.46
CA LYS A 190 8.57 -11.85 -18.39
C LYS A 190 7.56 -10.87 -17.78
N TYR A 191 6.38 -10.80 -18.40
CA TYR A 191 5.25 -10.02 -17.94
C TYR A 191 4.07 -10.94 -17.65
N MET A 192 3.21 -10.52 -16.73
CA MET A 192 1.91 -11.11 -16.44
C MET A 192 0.88 -9.98 -16.30
N VAL A 193 -0.18 -10.05 -17.09
CA VAL A 193 -1.25 -9.06 -17.11
C VAL A 193 -2.49 -9.67 -16.49
N PHE A 194 -2.88 -9.19 -15.33
CA PHE A 194 -4.09 -9.60 -14.63
C PHE A 194 -5.28 -8.81 -15.18
N GLY A 195 -6.14 -9.50 -15.93
CA GLY A 195 -7.44 -9.00 -16.38
C GLY A 195 -8.57 -9.39 -15.42
N SER A 196 -9.82 -9.02 -15.75
CA SER A 196 -10.96 -9.24 -14.85
C SER A 196 -11.27 -10.71 -14.53
N ASN A 197 -10.85 -11.66 -15.37
CA ASN A 197 -11.13 -13.09 -15.24
C ASN A 197 -10.06 -14.00 -15.87
N CYS A 198 -8.91 -13.44 -16.24
CA CYS A 198 -7.80 -14.18 -16.82
C CYS A 198 -6.48 -13.47 -16.53
N THR A 199 -5.38 -14.18 -16.72
CA THR A 199 -4.06 -13.60 -16.89
C THR A 199 -3.55 -13.88 -18.29
N VAL A 200 -2.74 -12.94 -18.81
CA VAL A 200 -1.93 -13.16 -20.00
C VAL A 200 -0.47 -12.95 -19.62
N SER A 201 0.35 -13.99 -19.74
CA SER A 201 1.79 -13.87 -19.52
C SER A 201 2.56 -13.98 -20.84
N PHE A 202 3.65 -13.25 -20.96
CA PHE A 202 4.49 -13.24 -22.16
C PHE A 202 5.93 -12.84 -21.81
N VAL A 203 6.87 -13.13 -22.70
CA VAL A 203 8.23 -12.59 -22.63
C VAL A 203 8.31 -11.42 -23.60
N ALA A 204 8.77 -10.26 -23.14
CA ALA A 204 8.90 -9.09 -24.00
C ALA A 204 9.87 -9.37 -25.15
N ASN A 205 9.51 -8.87 -26.32
CA ASN A 205 10.33 -8.95 -27.53
C ASN A 205 10.46 -7.55 -28.11
N ASP A 206 11.65 -6.96 -28.02
CA ASP A 206 11.93 -5.60 -28.50
C ASP A 206 11.67 -5.43 -30.01
N LYS A 207 11.63 -6.53 -30.77
CA LYS A 207 11.33 -6.51 -32.20
C LYS A 207 9.83 -6.47 -32.47
N PHE A 208 8.95 -6.76 -31.52
CA PHE A 208 7.50 -6.68 -31.74
C PHE A 208 7.09 -5.23 -32.05
N PRO A 209 6.17 -4.97 -33.02
CA PRO A 209 5.36 -5.92 -33.80
C PRO A 209 6.04 -6.51 -35.05
N LYS A 210 7.31 -6.18 -35.33
CA LYS A 210 8.06 -6.75 -36.46
C LYS A 210 8.51 -8.20 -36.21
N GLY A 211 8.61 -8.62 -34.95
CA GLY A 211 8.84 -9.99 -34.51
C GLY A 211 7.59 -10.60 -33.83
N ASN A 212 7.65 -11.91 -33.55
CA ASN A 212 6.55 -12.63 -32.92
C ASN A 212 6.46 -12.31 -31.42
N LEU A 213 5.24 -12.34 -30.87
CA LEU A 213 5.00 -12.29 -29.43
C LEU A 213 4.30 -13.58 -28.99
N TYR A 214 4.99 -14.35 -28.14
CA TYR A 214 4.46 -15.59 -27.58
C TYR A 214 3.77 -15.28 -26.26
N CYS A 215 2.50 -15.66 -26.16
CA CYS A 215 1.65 -15.39 -25.02
C CYS A 215 1.07 -16.69 -24.46
N HIS A 216 0.85 -16.69 -23.15
CA HIS A 216 0.18 -17.75 -22.43
C HIS A 216 -1.05 -17.18 -21.72
N TYR A 217 -2.22 -17.70 -22.08
CA TYR A 217 -3.48 -17.37 -21.44
C TYR A 217 -3.76 -18.34 -20.30
N THR A 218 -4.18 -17.81 -19.15
CA THR A 218 -4.59 -18.60 -18.00
C THR A 218 -5.90 -18.04 -17.42
N PRO A 219 -6.96 -18.84 -17.27
CA PRO A 219 -8.14 -18.43 -16.50
C PRO A 219 -7.76 -18.05 -15.07
N CYS A 220 -8.40 -17.01 -14.54
CA CYS A 220 -8.05 -16.44 -13.25
C CYS A 220 -9.33 -16.14 -12.46
N LYS A 221 -9.41 -16.63 -11.21
CA LYS A 221 -10.48 -16.24 -10.28
C LYS A 221 -9.86 -15.56 -9.06
N TYR A 222 -10.36 -14.38 -8.73
CA TYR A 222 -9.96 -13.67 -7.52
C TYR A 222 -10.73 -14.25 -6.33
N LEU A 223 -10.01 -14.94 -5.43
CA LEU A 223 -10.59 -15.56 -4.24
C LEU A 223 -10.58 -14.58 -3.04
N GLY A 224 -9.68 -13.60 -3.07
CA GLY A 224 -9.58 -12.48 -2.12
C GLY A 224 -8.30 -11.67 -2.38
N ASP A 225 -8.04 -10.65 -1.55
CA ASP A 225 -6.88 -9.75 -1.74
C ASP A 225 -5.52 -10.50 -1.75
N ASN A 226 -5.43 -11.62 -1.03
CA ASN A 226 -4.21 -12.41 -0.86
C ASN A 226 -4.29 -13.81 -1.51
N PHE A 227 -5.33 -14.10 -2.28
CA PHE A 227 -5.53 -15.42 -2.89
C PHE A 227 -6.11 -15.31 -4.29
N VAL A 228 -5.46 -15.98 -5.24
CA VAL A 228 -5.90 -16.06 -6.62
C VAL A 228 -5.86 -17.51 -7.08
N ASP A 229 -6.90 -17.95 -7.77
CA ASP A 229 -6.92 -19.23 -8.46
C ASP A 229 -6.33 -19.02 -9.86
N LEU A 230 -5.18 -19.61 -10.09
CA LEU A 230 -4.58 -19.78 -11.41
C LEU A 230 -4.63 -21.27 -11.71
N THR A 231 -5.19 -21.67 -12.85
CA THR A 231 -5.20 -23.08 -13.29
C THR A 231 -5.91 -24.07 -12.37
N GLU A 232 -6.96 -23.65 -11.65
CA GLU A 232 -7.65 -24.46 -10.62
C GLU A 232 -6.76 -24.76 -9.39
N GLN A 233 -5.67 -24.01 -9.23
CA GLN A 233 -4.80 -24.06 -8.07
C GLN A 233 -4.81 -22.71 -7.34
N ALA A 234 -5.16 -22.75 -6.06
CA ALA A 234 -5.10 -21.59 -5.19
C ALA A 234 -3.63 -21.19 -5.00
N CYS A 235 -3.28 -20.00 -5.50
CA CYS A 235 -2.00 -19.36 -5.32
C CYS A 235 -2.12 -18.32 -4.20
N MET A 236 -1.11 -18.25 -3.34
CA MET A 236 -1.05 -17.23 -2.29
C MET A 236 -0.33 -16.00 -2.83
N VAL A 237 -0.94 -14.84 -2.63
CA VAL A 237 -0.38 -13.54 -2.98
C VAL A 237 0.03 -12.85 -1.69
N ASN A 238 1.32 -12.57 -1.54
CA ASN A 238 1.82 -11.73 -0.46
C ASN A 238 2.17 -10.35 -1.01
N TRP A 239 1.69 -9.30 -0.36
CA TRP A 239 1.96 -7.92 -0.74
C TRP A 239 3.10 -7.36 0.10
N PHE A 240 4.22 -7.02 -0.55
CA PHE A 240 5.29 -6.28 0.12
C PHE A 240 4.96 -4.78 0.16
N ASP A 241 4.43 -4.24 -0.93
CA ASP A 241 3.90 -2.88 -1.05
C ASP A 241 2.82 -2.84 -2.17
N TYR A 242 2.34 -1.65 -2.58
CA TYR A 242 1.35 -1.55 -3.67
C TYR A 242 1.89 -1.98 -5.04
N GLU A 243 3.20 -1.91 -5.21
CA GLU A 243 3.90 -2.12 -6.46
C GLU A 243 4.62 -3.47 -6.51
N THR A 244 4.69 -4.21 -5.41
CA THR A 244 5.50 -5.42 -5.29
C THR A 244 4.72 -6.51 -4.59
N ILE A 245 4.59 -7.65 -5.25
CA ILE A 245 3.97 -8.86 -4.70
C ILE A 245 4.92 -10.05 -4.81
N SER A 246 4.71 -11.06 -3.98
CA SER A 246 5.09 -12.43 -4.34
C SER A 246 3.86 -13.27 -4.61
N ILE A 247 3.99 -14.20 -5.55
CA ILE A 247 3.02 -15.24 -5.84
C ILE A 247 3.68 -16.57 -5.48
N THR A 248 3.07 -17.27 -4.53
CA THR A 248 3.45 -18.64 -4.17
C THR A 248 2.55 -19.62 -4.90
N THR A 249 3.15 -20.45 -5.74
CA THR A 249 2.51 -21.59 -6.41
C THR A 249 3.05 -22.90 -5.84
N LEU A 250 2.38 -24.03 -6.10
CA LEU A 250 2.92 -25.35 -5.79
C LEU A 250 3.40 -26.01 -7.10
N ASP A 251 4.55 -26.67 -7.06
CA ASP A 251 4.98 -27.54 -8.16
C ASP A 251 4.22 -28.88 -8.15
N GLU A 252 4.52 -29.76 -9.11
CA GLU A 252 3.88 -31.07 -9.24
C GLU A 252 4.12 -31.97 -8.00
N GLU A 253 5.20 -31.73 -7.26
CA GLU A 253 5.52 -32.43 -6.01
C GLU A 253 4.93 -31.75 -4.76
N GLY A 254 4.15 -30.67 -4.93
CA GLY A 254 3.55 -29.92 -3.83
C GLY A 254 4.54 -29.02 -3.08
N ARG A 255 5.72 -28.75 -3.63
CA ARG A 255 6.69 -27.82 -3.05
C ARG A 255 6.34 -26.39 -3.44
N PRO A 256 6.38 -25.44 -2.49
CA PRO A 256 6.12 -24.04 -2.80
C PRO A 256 7.21 -23.46 -3.70
N THR A 257 6.82 -22.74 -4.73
CA THR A 257 7.69 -21.90 -5.56
C THR A 257 7.23 -20.45 -5.41
N VAL A 258 8.13 -19.54 -5.07
CA VAL A 258 7.79 -18.14 -4.85
C VAL A 258 8.41 -17.26 -5.93
N SER A 259 7.55 -16.54 -6.66
CA SER A 259 7.95 -15.58 -7.68
C SER A 259 7.63 -14.17 -7.23
N VAL A 260 8.55 -13.22 -7.40
CA VAL A 260 8.37 -11.81 -7.03
C VAL A 260 8.08 -10.99 -8.28
N TRP A 261 7.03 -10.19 -8.21
CA TRP A 261 6.50 -9.43 -9.34
C TRP A 261 6.32 -7.97 -8.98
N ASP A 262 6.66 -7.11 -9.93
CA ASP A 262 6.56 -5.68 -9.78
C ASP A 262 5.50 -5.11 -10.71
N ARG A 263 4.57 -4.34 -10.17
CA ARG A 263 3.52 -3.66 -10.93
C ARG A 263 4.16 -2.70 -11.91
N CYS A 264 3.84 -2.81 -13.18
CA CYS A 264 4.42 -1.99 -14.22
C CYS A 264 3.38 -1.65 -15.30
N GLY A 265 3.72 -0.70 -16.18
CA GLY A 265 3.10 -0.63 -17.50
C GLY A 265 3.62 -1.72 -18.43
N LEU A 266 2.97 -1.91 -19.58
CA LEU A 266 3.51 -2.76 -20.65
C LEU A 266 4.72 -2.07 -21.32
N PRO A 267 5.63 -2.83 -21.95
CA PRO A 267 6.72 -2.27 -22.75
C PRO A 267 6.20 -1.35 -23.87
N GLU A 268 6.95 -0.30 -24.21
CA GLU A 268 6.52 0.74 -25.16
C GLU A 268 5.99 0.18 -26.49
N ASN A 269 6.71 -0.77 -27.07
CA ASN A 269 6.32 -1.39 -28.33
C ASN A 269 5.03 -2.24 -28.23
N ILE A 270 4.74 -2.82 -27.06
CA ILE A 270 3.48 -3.49 -26.76
C ILE A 270 2.36 -2.45 -26.59
N ARG A 271 2.63 -1.34 -25.89
CA ARG A 271 1.66 -0.24 -25.67
C ARG A 271 1.22 0.42 -26.98
N GLN A 272 2.15 0.63 -27.90
CA GLN A 272 1.82 1.21 -29.22
C GLN A 272 0.84 0.34 -30.02
N VAL A 273 0.86 -0.98 -29.81
CA VAL A 273 -0.06 -1.91 -30.46
C VAL A 273 -1.39 -1.97 -29.72
N PHE A 274 -1.39 -2.16 -28.40
CA PHE A 274 -2.62 -2.43 -27.65
C PHE A 274 -3.26 -1.18 -27.01
N GLY A 275 -2.62 -0.01 -27.09
CA GLY A 275 -3.16 1.26 -26.64
C GLY A 275 -3.26 1.45 -25.12
N SER A 276 -2.51 0.69 -24.32
CA SER A 276 -2.58 0.79 -22.86
C SER A 276 -1.98 2.11 -22.35
N SER A 277 -2.68 2.81 -21.46
CA SER A 277 -2.31 4.14 -20.96
C SER A 277 -1.28 4.16 -19.82
N GLN A 278 -0.97 3.01 -19.21
CA GLN A 278 -0.08 2.96 -18.05
C GLN A 278 1.39 3.08 -18.45
N ALA A 279 2.13 4.01 -17.83
CA ALA A 279 3.57 4.19 -18.04
C ALA A 279 4.38 3.01 -17.50
N PRO A 280 5.53 2.66 -18.11
CA PRO A 280 6.49 1.74 -17.51
C PRO A 280 6.98 2.34 -16.18
N MET A 281 7.24 1.49 -15.20
CA MET A 281 7.75 1.92 -13.90
C MET A 281 9.20 2.40 -13.99
N THR A 282 9.56 3.41 -13.19
CA THR A 282 10.90 4.00 -13.07
C THR A 282 11.64 3.62 -11.78
N LYS A 283 11.05 2.76 -10.93
CA LYS A 283 11.63 2.30 -9.65
C LYS A 283 12.92 1.53 -9.90
N ASP A 284 14.00 1.93 -9.21
CA ASP A 284 15.25 1.17 -9.19
C ASP A 284 15.08 -0.08 -8.32
N ILE A 285 14.90 -1.21 -8.98
CA ILE A 285 14.69 -2.53 -8.36
C ILE A 285 15.99 -3.34 -8.23
N SER A 286 17.14 -2.78 -8.61
CA SER A 286 18.44 -3.48 -8.59
C SER A 286 18.87 -3.90 -7.17
N ARG A 287 18.60 -3.04 -6.17
CA ARG A 287 18.95 -3.31 -4.76
C ARG A 287 18.29 -4.56 -4.15
N PHE A 288 17.30 -5.13 -4.84
CA PHE A 288 16.54 -6.31 -4.40
C PHE A 288 17.02 -7.62 -5.03
N MET A 289 18.09 -7.57 -5.82
CA MET A 289 18.58 -8.73 -6.54
C MET A 289 19.79 -9.34 -5.85
N LYS A 290 19.84 -10.67 -5.75
CA LYS A 290 20.97 -11.39 -5.16
C LYS A 290 22.27 -11.11 -5.90
N ASP A 291 22.23 -11.02 -7.23
CA ASP A 291 23.40 -10.71 -8.06
C ASP A 291 23.96 -9.30 -7.77
N ASP A 292 23.11 -8.30 -7.58
CA ASP A 292 23.53 -6.94 -7.21
C ASP A 292 24.04 -6.87 -5.77
N PHE A 293 23.45 -7.63 -4.85
CA PHE A 293 23.98 -7.81 -3.50
C PHE A 293 25.38 -8.46 -3.53
N GLU A 294 25.54 -9.56 -4.26
CA GLU A 294 26.83 -10.25 -4.44
C GLU A 294 27.86 -9.37 -5.15
N LYS A 295 27.43 -8.56 -6.11
CA LYS A 295 28.29 -7.57 -6.77
C LYS A 295 28.78 -6.52 -5.78
N ARG A 296 27.94 -6.09 -4.85
CA ARG A 296 28.27 -5.06 -3.86
C ARG A 296 29.09 -5.58 -2.68
N TYR A 297 28.80 -6.78 -2.20
CA TYR A 297 29.34 -7.31 -0.95
C TYR A 297 30.08 -8.64 -1.09
N GLY A 298 30.20 -9.19 -2.30
CA GLY A 298 30.70 -10.54 -2.54
C GLY A 298 29.71 -11.64 -2.15
N ALA A 299 30.10 -12.89 -2.37
CA ALA A 299 29.36 -14.04 -1.85
C ALA A 299 29.39 -14.02 -0.31
N GLN A 300 28.22 -14.04 0.31
CA GLN A 300 28.06 -14.03 1.77
C GLN A 300 27.32 -15.29 2.24
N PRO A 301 27.53 -15.74 3.49
CA PRO A 301 26.73 -16.81 4.06
C PRO A 301 25.25 -16.42 4.17
N ASP A 302 24.35 -17.40 4.00
CA ASP A 302 22.89 -17.22 4.12
C ASP A 302 22.44 -16.48 5.39
N SER A 303 23.18 -16.64 6.49
CA SER A 303 22.90 -15.92 7.75
C SER A 303 23.11 -14.41 7.63
N ILE A 304 24.16 -13.96 6.94
CA ILE A 304 24.48 -12.54 6.72
C ILE A 304 23.48 -11.93 5.74
N CYS A 305 23.21 -12.69 4.68
CA CYS A 305 22.17 -12.45 3.70
C CYS A 305 20.80 -12.15 4.37
N LYS A 306 20.31 -13.05 5.21
CA LYS A 306 19.05 -12.87 5.96
C LYS A 306 19.11 -11.68 6.93
N ALA A 307 20.23 -11.50 7.62
CA ALA A 307 20.43 -10.37 8.54
C ALA A 307 20.36 -9.02 7.83
N TYR A 308 20.99 -8.92 6.64
CA TYR A 308 20.93 -7.73 5.79
C TYR A 308 19.50 -7.41 5.41
N GLU A 309 18.73 -8.40 4.98
CA GLU A 309 17.33 -8.21 4.61
C GLU A 309 16.48 -7.71 5.79
N THR A 310 16.60 -8.32 6.97
CA THR A 310 15.89 -7.86 8.17
C THR A 310 16.20 -6.39 8.48
N PHE A 311 17.48 -6.02 8.44
CA PHE A 311 17.91 -4.65 8.72
C PHE A 311 17.46 -3.67 7.63
N ASN A 312 17.65 -4.01 6.37
CA ASN A 312 17.30 -3.17 5.24
C ASN A 312 15.78 -2.98 5.11
N TYR A 313 14.97 -3.99 5.44
CA TYR A 313 13.52 -3.84 5.54
C TYR A 313 13.12 -2.89 6.67
N ALA A 314 13.75 -3.00 7.86
CA ALA A 314 13.50 -2.07 8.96
C ALA A 314 13.81 -0.62 8.57
N VAL A 315 14.92 -0.41 7.84
CA VAL A 315 15.28 0.90 7.27
C VAL A 315 14.22 1.36 6.28
N ASP A 316 13.92 0.58 5.23
CA ASP A 316 13.01 0.98 4.15
C ASP A 316 11.59 1.28 4.67
N VAL A 317 11.05 0.44 5.56
CA VAL A 317 9.73 0.70 6.16
C VAL A 317 9.74 1.99 6.96
N ASN A 318 10.78 2.24 7.76
CA ASN A 318 10.86 3.46 8.54
C ASN A 318 11.01 4.69 7.63
N GLU A 319 11.90 4.68 6.64
CA GLU A 319 12.11 5.82 5.73
C GLU A 319 10.83 6.16 4.95
N LYS A 320 10.03 5.15 4.57
CA LYS A 320 8.78 5.35 3.81
C LYS A 320 7.56 5.66 4.66
N ASN A 321 7.40 5.05 5.83
CA ASN A 321 6.13 5.06 6.57
C ASN A 321 6.20 5.83 7.90
N ASN A 322 7.40 6.11 8.44
CA ASN A 322 7.52 6.86 9.68
C ASN A 322 7.25 8.36 9.42
N ALA A 323 6.22 8.91 10.06
CA ALA A 323 5.78 10.28 9.86
C ALA A 323 6.83 11.34 10.26
N ILE A 324 7.70 11.03 11.23
CA ILE A 324 8.75 11.97 11.64
C ILE A 324 9.96 11.97 10.71
N PHE A 325 10.18 10.89 9.95
CA PHE A 325 11.35 10.75 9.08
C PHE A 325 11.56 11.93 8.10
N PRO A 326 10.58 12.33 7.26
CA PRO A 326 10.75 13.45 6.34
C PRO A 326 11.05 14.76 7.07
N VAL A 327 10.45 14.96 8.25
CA VAL A 327 10.64 16.17 9.06
C VAL A 327 12.07 16.24 9.59
N LEU A 328 12.60 15.10 10.08
CA LEU A 328 13.98 15.01 10.53
C LEU A 328 14.99 15.29 9.40
N MET A 329 14.71 14.78 8.19
CA MET A 329 15.56 15.04 7.03
C MET A 329 15.58 16.54 6.69
N LYS A 330 14.40 17.18 6.66
CA LYS A 330 14.26 18.64 6.48
C LYS A 330 14.96 19.45 7.58
N CYS A 331 15.01 18.93 8.80
CA CYS A 331 15.64 19.60 9.95
C CYS A 331 17.16 19.52 9.99
N GLY A 332 17.80 18.81 9.06
CA GLY A 332 19.25 18.72 8.93
C GLY A 332 19.89 17.50 9.62
N PHE A 333 19.11 16.49 10.00
CA PHE A 333 19.63 15.26 10.62
C PHE A 333 20.10 14.20 9.61
N GLU A 334 20.01 14.46 8.30
CA GLU A 334 20.32 13.50 7.25
C GLU A 334 21.76 12.94 7.36
N GLY A 335 22.75 13.79 7.62
CA GLY A 335 24.15 13.35 7.74
C GLY A 335 24.38 12.42 8.93
N GLU A 336 23.80 12.74 10.10
CA GLU A 336 23.88 11.91 11.30
C GLU A 336 23.15 10.58 11.11
N TYR A 337 21.96 10.62 10.51
CA TYR A 337 21.17 9.44 10.21
C TYR A 337 21.93 8.49 9.28
N LYS A 338 22.47 9.01 8.16
CA LYS A 338 23.26 8.20 7.20
C LYS A 338 24.47 7.58 7.87
N ALA A 339 25.23 8.36 8.64
CA ALA A 339 26.40 7.84 9.36
C ALA A 339 26.03 6.72 10.35
N MET A 340 24.94 6.88 11.10
CA MET A 340 24.44 5.86 12.03
C MET A 340 24.00 4.59 11.29
N ARG A 341 23.18 4.73 10.24
CA ARG A 341 22.67 3.62 9.43
C ARG A 341 23.80 2.84 8.76
N ASP A 342 24.73 3.56 8.13
CA ASP A 342 25.82 2.95 7.36
C ASP A 342 26.82 2.23 8.29
N ALA A 343 27.10 2.80 9.47
CA ALA A 343 27.92 2.13 10.48
C ALA A 343 27.26 0.84 11.00
N LEU A 344 25.96 0.86 11.29
CA LEU A 344 25.25 -0.36 11.72
C LEU A 344 25.22 -1.42 10.62
N LEU A 345 25.06 -1.01 9.37
CA LEU A 345 25.13 -1.91 8.22
C LEU A 345 26.53 -2.54 8.09
N GLU A 346 27.60 -1.76 8.22
CA GLU A 346 28.98 -2.28 8.18
C GLU A 346 29.25 -3.28 9.31
N GLU A 347 28.82 -2.98 10.54
CA GLU A 347 28.96 -3.87 11.68
C GLU A 347 28.14 -5.16 11.52
N LEU A 348 26.96 -5.07 10.90
CA LEU A 348 26.14 -6.23 10.56
C LEU A 348 26.80 -7.10 9.49
N MET A 349 27.28 -6.48 8.40
CA MET A 349 27.91 -7.18 7.27
C MET A 349 29.23 -7.83 7.64
N SER A 350 29.97 -7.28 8.59
CA SER A 350 31.19 -7.89 9.14
C SER A 350 30.93 -8.98 10.19
N GLY A 351 29.66 -9.21 10.58
CA GLY A 351 29.28 -10.15 11.63
C GLY A 351 29.58 -9.67 13.05
N LYS A 352 29.99 -8.41 13.24
CA LYS A 352 30.21 -7.79 14.55
C LYS A 352 28.91 -7.56 15.31
N LYS A 353 27.81 -7.32 14.58
CA LYS A 353 26.45 -7.23 15.13
C LYS A 353 25.53 -8.24 14.48
N THR A 354 24.64 -8.79 15.29
CA THR A 354 23.48 -9.54 14.80
C THR A 354 22.43 -8.59 14.22
N ALA A 355 21.49 -9.13 13.42
CA ALA A 355 20.36 -8.37 12.91
C ALA A 355 19.52 -7.75 14.05
N GLU A 356 19.33 -8.49 15.15
CA GLU A 356 18.59 -8.01 16.32
C GLU A 356 19.26 -6.78 16.94
N GLU A 357 20.58 -6.82 17.13
CA GLU A 357 21.32 -5.69 17.68
C GLU A 357 21.31 -4.50 16.72
N ALA A 358 21.56 -4.73 15.43
CA ALA A 358 21.57 -3.65 14.44
C ALA A 358 20.21 -2.93 14.38
N VAL A 359 19.11 -3.69 14.32
CA VAL A 359 17.75 -3.12 14.38
C VAL A 359 17.49 -2.40 15.70
N ALA A 360 17.88 -3.00 16.84
CA ALA A 360 17.70 -2.38 18.14
C ALA A 360 18.40 -1.02 18.24
N HIS A 361 19.65 -0.92 17.80
CA HIS A 361 20.40 0.33 17.80
C HIS A 361 19.85 1.35 16.79
N TYR A 362 19.41 0.90 15.61
CA TYR A 362 18.77 1.75 14.60
C TYR A 362 17.50 2.42 15.15
N VAL A 363 16.58 1.61 15.66
CA VAL A 363 15.32 2.09 16.26
C VAL A 363 15.62 2.95 17.49
N PHE A 364 16.62 2.57 18.30
CA PHE A 364 16.99 3.32 19.49
C PHE A 364 17.50 4.74 19.18
N TRP A 365 18.09 4.99 18.01
CA TRP A 365 18.48 6.35 17.63
C TRP A 365 17.27 7.28 17.52
N PHE A 366 16.17 6.81 16.91
CA PHE A 366 14.91 7.56 16.88
C PHE A 366 14.29 7.67 18.26
N TYR A 367 14.19 6.52 18.95
CA TYR A 367 13.64 6.44 20.30
C TYR A 367 14.30 7.46 21.20
N LYS A 368 15.63 7.39 21.34
CA LYS A 368 16.43 8.18 22.28
C LYS A 368 16.26 9.67 22.06
N ASN A 369 16.27 10.12 20.81
CA ASN A 369 16.45 11.53 20.48
C ASN A 369 15.14 12.26 20.15
N PHE A 370 14.12 11.60 19.61
CA PHE A 370 13.03 12.33 18.95
C PHE A 370 11.63 11.89 19.34
N ASP A 371 11.37 10.59 19.44
CA ASP A 371 10.01 10.08 19.60
C ASP A 371 10.00 8.71 20.25
N ARG A 372 9.20 8.53 21.31
CA ARG A 372 9.13 7.25 22.02
C ARG A 372 8.14 6.25 21.43
N HIS A 373 7.29 6.65 20.48
CA HIS A 373 6.48 5.71 19.70
C HIS A 373 7.32 4.86 18.75
N THR A 374 8.48 5.36 18.32
CA THR A 374 9.45 4.60 17.53
C THR A 374 10.22 3.63 18.43
N ASN A 375 9.81 2.36 18.48
CA ASN A 375 10.39 1.34 19.35
C ASN A 375 10.30 -0.08 18.74
N CYS A 376 10.88 -1.10 19.39
CA CYS A 376 10.76 -2.47 18.91
C CYS A 376 10.80 -3.52 20.03
N SER A 377 10.38 -4.76 19.71
CA SER A 377 10.33 -5.88 20.66
C SER A 377 11.69 -6.55 20.93
N ALA A 378 12.76 -6.05 20.31
CA ALA A 378 14.11 -6.60 20.37
C ALA A 378 14.66 -6.59 21.82
N PRO A 379 15.20 -7.71 22.36
CA PRO A 379 15.75 -7.76 23.72
C PRO A 379 16.85 -6.72 24.00
N THR A 380 17.70 -6.43 23.01
CA THR A 380 18.75 -5.41 23.09
C THR A 380 18.14 -4.01 23.21
N PHE A 381 17.08 -3.73 22.48
CA PHE A 381 16.35 -2.46 22.58
C PHE A 381 15.82 -2.23 24.01
N ARG A 382 15.23 -3.27 24.64
CA ARG A 382 14.76 -3.17 26.03
C ARG A 382 15.86 -2.86 27.04
N LYS A 383 17.12 -3.23 26.76
CA LYS A 383 18.27 -2.86 27.59
C LYS A 383 18.63 -1.39 27.38
N LEU A 384 18.75 -0.97 26.13
CA LEU A 384 19.05 0.42 25.75
C LEU A 384 17.99 1.39 26.30
N GLN A 385 16.71 1.04 26.22
CA GLN A 385 15.61 1.85 26.73
C GLN A 385 15.75 2.19 28.23
N LYS A 386 16.26 1.26 29.05
CA LYS A 386 16.42 1.46 30.49
C LYS A 386 17.48 2.52 30.82
N GLU A 387 18.35 2.86 29.89
CA GLU A 387 19.35 3.91 30.06
C GLU A 387 18.75 5.32 29.90
N CYS A 388 17.57 5.44 29.27
CA CYS A 388 16.92 6.72 29.01
C CYS A 388 16.01 7.20 30.16
N HIS A 389 15.62 6.31 31.08
CA HIS A 389 14.52 6.57 32.02
C HIS A 389 14.89 6.32 33.47
N PRO A 390 14.37 7.12 34.42
CA PRO A 390 14.45 6.80 35.83
C PRO A 390 13.79 5.45 36.13
N ASP A 391 14.48 4.60 36.87
CA ASP A 391 13.90 3.36 37.37
C ASP A 391 13.08 3.65 38.64
N TYR A 392 11.80 4.01 38.45
CA TYR A 392 10.93 4.39 39.56
C TYR A 392 10.75 3.29 40.61
N HIS A 393 10.90 2.01 40.26
CA HIS A 393 10.87 0.92 41.23
C HIS A 393 12.07 0.91 42.18
N LYS A 394 13.18 1.55 41.80
CA LYS A 394 14.34 1.78 42.68
C LYS A 394 14.27 3.11 43.41
N LEU A 395 13.57 4.10 42.84
CA LEU A 395 13.50 5.46 43.38
C LEU A 395 12.34 5.67 44.36
N ILE A 396 11.28 4.86 44.24
CA ILE A 396 10.06 4.93 45.05
C ILE A 396 9.83 3.54 45.65
N GLY A 397 9.72 3.46 46.98
CA GLY A 397 9.65 2.17 47.71
C GLY A 397 8.48 1.29 47.28
N LYS A 398 7.38 1.89 46.81
CA LYS A 398 6.29 1.20 46.11
C LYS A 398 5.74 2.07 44.98
N TYR A 399 6.13 1.80 43.75
CA TYR A 399 5.61 2.44 42.54
C TYR A 399 4.58 1.53 41.87
N ALA A 400 3.30 1.76 42.15
CA ALA A 400 2.18 1.05 41.56
C ALA A 400 0.95 1.99 41.57
N PRO A 401 0.93 3.02 40.71
CA PRO A 401 -0.12 4.03 40.72
C PRO A 401 -1.52 3.40 40.55
N GLU A 402 -2.48 3.79 41.37
CA GLU A 402 -3.86 3.32 41.32
C GLU A 402 -4.82 4.49 41.03
N PRO A 403 -6.04 4.24 40.51
CA PRO A 403 -7.02 5.29 40.33
C PRO A 403 -7.45 5.86 41.68
N VAL A 404 -7.33 7.17 41.87
CA VAL A 404 -7.72 7.88 43.10
C VAL A 404 -8.61 9.05 42.76
N ALA A 405 -9.66 9.27 43.55
CA ALA A 405 -10.53 10.43 43.44
C ALA A 405 -11.01 10.83 44.84
N CYS A 406 -10.41 11.86 45.43
CA CYS A 406 -10.71 12.27 46.80
C CYS A 406 -10.34 13.72 47.10
N LEU A 407 -10.86 14.25 48.20
CA LEU A 407 -10.37 15.51 48.75
C LEU A 407 -8.98 15.31 49.35
N VAL A 408 -8.05 16.20 48.99
CA VAL A 408 -6.74 16.33 49.66
C VAL A 408 -6.90 17.17 50.92
N ASP A 409 -7.72 18.21 50.82
CA ASP A 409 -8.17 19.08 51.91
C ASP A 409 -9.53 19.70 51.54
N ASN A 410 -10.03 20.63 52.36
CA ASN A 410 -11.36 21.23 52.21
C ASN A 410 -11.58 22.02 50.90
N GLU A 411 -10.52 22.32 50.12
CA GLU A 411 -10.65 23.10 48.88
C GLU A 411 -10.00 22.43 47.67
N THR A 412 -9.28 21.31 47.85
CA THR A 412 -8.45 20.69 46.81
C THR A 412 -8.87 19.25 46.57
N TYR A 413 -9.18 18.93 45.32
CA TYR A 413 -9.53 17.58 44.89
C TYR A 413 -8.36 16.94 44.13
N LEU A 414 -8.03 15.70 44.45
CA LEU A 414 -7.08 14.87 43.71
C LEU A 414 -7.87 13.92 42.80
N LEU A 415 -7.47 13.87 41.54
CA LEU A 415 -7.76 12.79 40.64
C LEU A 415 -6.46 12.18 40.13
N ARG A 416 -6.27 10.88 40.30
CA ARG A 416 -5.15 10.13 39.70
C ARG A 416 -5.66 9.20 38.63
N LEU A 417 -5.11 9.31 37.43
CA LEU A 417 -5.37 8.43 36.30
C LEU A 417 -4.08 7.66 35.98
N PRO A 418 -3.92 6.41 36.46
CA PRO A 418 -2.73 5.62 36.18
C PRO A 418 -2.69 5.04 34.75
N SER A 419 -3.79 5.12 34.00
CA SER A 419 -3.87 4.68 32.61
C SER A 419 -5.03 5.37 31.91
N CYS A 420 -4.89 5.66 30.61
CA CYS A 420 -5.99 6.07 29.74
C CYS A 420 -6.56 4.93 28.89
N MET A 421 -6.18 3.67 29.11
CA MET A 421 -6.65 2.52 28.33
C MET A 421 -8.15 2.18 28.51
N GLY A 422 -8.87 2.90 29.36
CA GLY A 422 -10.31 2.70 29.61
C GLY A 422 -10.69 1.44 30.39
N LYS A 423 -9.72 0.69 30.93
CA LYS A 423 -9.97 -0.50 31.76
C LYS A 423 -9.98 -0.16 33.25
N VAL A 424 -8.92 0.48 33.73
CA VAL A 424 -8.74 0.87 35.13
C VAL A 424 -8.01 2.22 35.15
N PRO A 425 -8.73 3.35 35.30
CA PRO A 425 -10.18 3.47 35.45
C PRO A 425 -10.95 3.30 34.12
N THR A 426 -12.26 3.03 34.23
CA THR A 426 -13.19 3.03 33.08
C THR A 426 -13.73 4.44 32.80
N MET A 427 -14.26 4.66 31.60
CA MET A 427 -14.94 5.93 31.26
C MET A 427 -16.13 6.25 32.19
N GLU A 428 -16.88 5.24 32.62
CA GLU A 428 -17.97 5.42 33.57
C GLU A 428 -17.47 5.91 34.94
N TRP A 429 -16.34 5.35 35.41
CA TRP A 429 -15.69 5.82 36.63
C TRP A 429 -15.26 7.28 36.49
N VAL A 430 -14.62 7.64 35.38
CA VAL A 430 -14.17 9.00 35.08
C VAL A 430 -15.35 9.97 35.13
N LYS A 431 -16.44 9.69 34.42
CA LYS A 431 -17.65 10.51 34.40
C LYS A 431 -18.28 10.64 35.79
N LYS A 432 -18.38 9.55 36.54
CA LYS A 432 -18.89 9.58 37.92
C LYS A 432 -18.03 10.48 38.81
N LYS A 433 -16.70 10.37 38.74
CA LYS A 433 -15.77 11.19 39.53
C LYS A 433 -15.79 12.66 39.11
N ALA A 434 -16.05 12.96 37.85
CA ALA A 434 -16.25 14.32 37.38
C ALA A 434 -17.49 14.96 38.02
N GLU A 435 -18.59 14.22 38.15
CA GLU A 435 -19.79 14.70 38.86
C GLU A 435 -19.57 14.84 40.37
N GLU A 436 -18.88 13.89 41.01
CA GLU A 436 -18.50 14.00 42.42
C GLU A 436 -17.61 15.25 42.66
N PHE A 437 -16.67 15.52 41.76
CA PHE A 437 -15.85 16.74 41.81
C PHE A 437 -16.71 18.01 41.74
N LYS A 438 -17.63 18.10 40.77
CA LYS A 438 -18.55 19.25 40.64
C LYS A 438 -19.38 19.48 41.89
N GLN A 439 -19.83 18.41 42.54
CA GLN A 439 -20.61 18.47 43.78
C GLN A 439 -19.78 18.85 45.02
N SER A 440 -18.46 18.58 45.00
CA SER A 440 -17.57 18.87 46.14
C SER A 440 -17.40 20.36 46.43
N GLY A 441 -17.61 21.23 45.44
CA GLY A 441 -17.33 22.67 45.56
C GLY A 441 -15.84 23.01 45.68
N SER A 442 -14.95 22.05 45.39
CA SER A 442 -13.50 22.24 45.43
C SER A 442 -13.07 23.33 44.45
N LYS A 443 -12.18 24.21 44.91
CA LYS A 443 -11.66 25.34 44.11
C LYS A 443 -10.39 24.98 43.36
N TYR A 444 -9.73 23.90 43.76
CA TYR A 444 -8.46 23.45 43.21
C TYR A 444 -8.57 21.98 42.78
N LEU A 445 -7.96 21.65 41.64
CA LEU A 445 -7.91 20.28 41.11
C LEU A 445 -6.46 19.89 40.83
N ILE A 446 -6.09 18.69 41.25
CA ILE A 446 -4.83 18.05 40.90
C ILE A 446 -5.16 16.83 40.05
N LEU A 447 -4.71 16.84 38.80
CA LEU A 447 -4.72 15.71 37.89
C LEU A 447 -3.34 15.03 37.91
N ASP A 448 -3.25 13.86 38.52
CA ASP A 448 -2.00 13.10 38.66
C ASP A 448 -1.93 12.00 37.59
N LEU A 449 -0.95 12.13 36.69
CA LEU A 449 -0.74 11.28 35.52
C LEU A 449 0.58 10.50 35.62
N ARG A 450 1.22 10.48 36.79
CA ARG A 450 2.44 9.70 37.03
C ARG A 450 2.21 8.22 36.77
N GLY A 451 3.08 7.62 35.97
CA GLY A 451 2.99 6.22 35.54
C GLY A 451 1.97 5.92 34.44
N ASN A 452 1.29 6.94 33.91
CA ASN A 452 0.28 6.75 32.87
C ASN A 452 0.92 6.72 31.47
N GLY A 453 1.04 5.53 30.90
CA GLY A 453 1.60 5.32 29.57
C GLY A 453 0.67 5.66 28.38
N GLY A 454 -0.52 6.21 28.62
CA GLY A 454 -1.47 6.62 27.59
C GLY A 454 -2.67 5.69 27.42
N GLY A 455 -3.29 5.75 26.23
CA GLY A 455 -4.55 5.10 25.90
C GLY A 455 -5.46 6.02 25.07
N ASP A 456 -6.69 6.22 25.53
CA ASP A 456 -7.70 7.06 24.89
C ASP A 456 -7.73 8.46 25.51
N ASP A 457 -7.61 9.50 24.68
CA ASP A 457 -7.63 10.90 25.09
C ASP A 457 -8.90 11.27 25.86
N ASP A 458 -10.05 10.65 25.53
CA ASP A 458 -11.32 10.97 26.19
C ASP A 458 -11.26 10.74 27.71
N ILE A 459 -10.43 9.80 28.18
CA ILE A 459 -10.31 9.46 29.60
C ILE A 459 -9.66 10.62 30.38
N SER A 460 -8.62 11.23 29.84
CA SER A 460 -7.85 12.28 30.52
C SER A 460 -8.42 13.68 30.27
N LEU A 461 -9.08 13.91 29.13
CA LEU A 461 -9.57 15.23 28.74
C LEU A 461 -10.76 15.74 29.56
N VAL A 462 -11.60 14.86 30.13
CA VAL A 462 -12.76 15.26 30.96
C VAL A 462 -12.37 16.24 32.07
N PHE A 463 -11.30 15.95 32.80
CA PHE A 463 -10.82 16.78 33.91
C PHE A 463 -9.90 17.91 33.45
N THR A 464 -9.21 17.70 32.33
CA THR A 464 -8.38 18.73 31.70
C THR A 464 -9.23 19.96 31.35
N TYR A 465 -10.42 19.76 30.79
CA TYR A 465 -11.32 20.86 30.43
C TYR A 465 -11.74 21.74 31.60
N PHE A 466 -11.75 21.22 32.84
CA PHE A 466 -12.07 22.01 34.03
C PHE A 466 -10.99 23.07 34.34
N MET A 467 -9.79 22.90 33.78
CA MET A 467 -8.62 23.73 34.03
C MET A 467 -8.30 24.71 32.88
N CYS A 468 -8.99 24.59 31.74
CA CYS A 468 -8.82 25.46 30.58
C CYS A 468 -9.65 26.75 30.72
N ASP A 469 -9.08 27.90 30.37
CA ASP A 469 -9.64 29.24 30.60
C ASP A 469 -9.76 30.11 29.35
N CYS A 470 -9.38 29.59 28.18
CA CYS A 470 -9.46 30.33 26.93
C CYS A 470 -9.70 29.41 25.73
N SER A 471 -9.96 30.05 24.58
CA SER A 471 -9.81 29.40 23.28
C SER A 471 -8.36 29.06 22.98
N ALA A 472 -8.13 28.17 22.00
CA ALA A 472 -6.79 27.78 21.57
C ALA A 472 -5.92 29.02 21.31
N MET A 473 -4.76 29.08 21.96
CA MET A 473 -3.82 30.19 21.83
C MET A 473 -2.98 30.10 20.57
N GLU A 474 -2.73 28.90 20.08
CA GLU A 474 -2.00 28.61 18.84
C GLU A 474 -2.78 27.61 17.98
N ASP A 475 -2.51 27.64 16.67
CA ASP A 475 -3.00 26.62 15.75
C ASP A 475 -2.27 25.30 16.02
N GLU A 476 -2.98 24.18 15.84
CA GLU A 476 -2.40 22.84 15.88
C GLU A 476 -2.77 22.10 14.60
N TYR A 477 -1.79 21.57 13.91
CA TYR A 477 -1.99 20.77 12.70
C TYR A 477 -1.31 19.42 12.85
N TYR A 478 -2.06 18.36 12.56
CA TYR A 478 -1.56 16.99 12.60
C TYR A 478 -1.56 16.45 11.19
N PHE A 479 -0.49 15.77 10.81
CA PHE A 479 -0.32 15.18 9.49
C PHE A 479 -0.20 13.68 9.58
N TYR A 480 -0.76 12.97 8.61
CA TYR A 480 -0.65 11.54 8.43
C TYR A 480 0.31 11.21 7.30
N ARG A 481 1.15 10.19 7.50
CA ARG A 481 2.11 9.71 6.50
C ARG A 481 1.48 8.65 5.62
N VAL A 482 1.27 8.98 4.34
CA VAL A 482 0.83 8.05 3.31
C VAL A 482 1.92 6.99 3.11
N GLY A 483 1.50 5.73 3.07
CA GLY A 483 2.39 4.58 3.18
C GLY A 483 1.62 3.28 3.01
N ALA A 484 2.10 2.36 2.17
CA ALA A 484 1.42 1.08 1.96
C ALA A 484 1.16 0.29 3.26
N GLU A 485 2.06 0.37 4.26
CA GLU A 485 1.85 -0.28 5.56
C GLU A 485 0.87 0.52 6.44
N ASN A 486 0.91 1.85 6.38
CA ASN A 486 0.01 2.70 7.14
C ASN A 486 -1.43 2.60 6.63
N GLU A 487 -1.62 2.49 5.32
CA GLU A 487 -2.91 2.28 4.67
C GLU A 487 -3.60 1.00 5.13
N LYS A 488 -2.85 -0.09 5.39
CA LYS A 488 -3.43 -1.31 5.98
C LYS A 488 -4.06 -1.02 7.34
N ARG A 489 -3.41 -0.18 8.15
CA ARG A 489 -3.90 0.22 9.47
C ARG A 489 -5.05 1.22 9.37
N LEU A 490 -4.97 2.18 8.46
CA LEU A 490 -6.03 3.16 8.21
C LEU A 490 -7.32 2.48 7.73
N LYS A 491 -7.22 1.48 6.84
CA LYS A 491 -8.35 0.66 6.40
C LYS A 491 -9.06 -0.01 7.58
N GLN A 492 -8.31 -0.57 8.54
CA GLN A 492 -8.89 -1.15 9.74
C GLN A 492 -9.68 -0.11 10.56
N TYR A 493 -9.15 1.11 10.72
CA TYR A 493 -9.87 2.17 11.42
C TYR A 493 -11.17 2.59 10.71
N CYS A 494 -11.18 2.62 9.38
CA CYS A 494 -12.40 2.86 8.59
C CYS A 494 -13.42 1.73 8.72
N GLU A 495 -12.96 0.47 8.75
CA GLU A 495 -13.83 -0.71 8.92
C GLU A 495 -14.44 -0.78 10.33
N ASP A 496 -13.68 -0.44 11.37
CA ASP A 496 -14.12 -0.46 12.77
C ASP A 496 -15.14 0.66 13.07
N ALA A 497 -15.11 1.76 12.33
CA ALA A 497 -16.03 2.89 12.51
C ALA A 497 -16.37 3.59 11.18
N PRO A 498 -17.23 3.00 10.33
CA PRO A 498 -17.56 3.56 9.02
C PRO A 498 -18.25 4.93 9.11
N GLY A 499 -17.97 5.82 8.16
CA GLY A 499 -18.56 7.17 8.07
C GLY A 499 -17.89 8.20 9.00
N ASN A 500 -16.69 7.91 9.50
CA ASN A 500 -15.98 8.77 10.44
C ASN A 500 -14.93 9.65 9.76
N PHE A 501 -14.18 10.38 10.59
CA PHE A 501 -13.07 11.24 10.18
C PHE A 501 -11.98 10.52 9.36
N PHE A 502 -11.73 9.23 9.60
CA PHE A 502 -10.69 8.45 8.90
C PHE A 502 -11.04 8.21 7.43
N ASP A 503 -12.32 8.14 7.06
CA ASP A 503 -12.73 7.93 5.66
C ASP A 503 -12.22 9.05 4.73
N ARG A 504 -12.20 10.30 5.21
CA ARG A 504 -11.63 11.42 4.45
C ARG A 504 -10.14 11.18 4.17
N VAL A 505 -9.37 10.84 5.21
CA VAL A 505 -7.93 10.58 5.10
C VAL A 505 -7.68 9.38 4.19
N TRP A 506 -8.52 8.34 4.29
CA TRP A 506 -8.46 7.16 3.45
C TRP A 506 -8.69 7.48 1.97
N GLU A 507 -9.74 8.22 1.62
CA GLU A 507 -9.99 8.61 0.22
C GLU A 507 -8.88 9.51 -0.35
N GLU A 508 -8.35 10.44 0.44
CA GLU A 508 -7.22 11.29 0.05
C GLU A 508 -5.93 10.48 -0.16
N SER A 509 -5.67 9.46 0.68
CA SER A 509 -4.47 8.62 0.57
C SER A 509 -4.41 7.83 -0.75
N LYS A 510 -5.55 7.37 -1.28
CA LYS A 510 -5.60 6.55 -2.51
C LYS A 510 -5.06 7.23 -3.76
N THR A 511 -5.04 8.56 -3.78
CA THR A 511 -4.57 9.36 -4.93
C THR A 511 -3.30 10.14 -4.62
N THR A 512 -2.79 10.02 -3.40
CA THR A 512 -1.59 10.73 -2.94
C THR A 512 -0.35 9.86 -3.14
N GLU A 513 0.78 10.49 -3.46
CA GLU A 513 2.07 9.80 -3.62
C GLU A 513 2.55 9.17 -2.30
N ASP A 514 3.05 7.93 -2.39
CA ASP A 514 3.62 7.17 -1.27
C ASP A 514 4.73 7.98 -0.58
N GLY A 515 4.70 8.04 0.74
CA GLY A 515 5.64 8.85 1.52
C GLY A 515 5.23 10.33 1.69
N SER A 516 4.10 10.78 1.16
CA SER A 516 3.62 12.15 1.41
C SER A 516 2.99 12.32 2.80
N LEU A 517 2.90 13.57 3.27
CA LEU A 517 2.13 13.95 4.44
C LEU A 517 0.80 14.59 4.00
N ILE A 518 -0.32 14.09 4.51
CA ILE A 518 -1.66 14.65 4.29
C ILE A 518 -2.26 15.10 5.61
N MET A 519 -3.23 16.03 5.58
CA MET A 519 -3.83 16.55 6.80
C MET A 519 -4.56 15.43 7.54
N TRP A 520 -4.12 15.11 8.76
CA TRP A 520 -4.86 14.27 9.69
C TRP A 520 -5.95 15.13 10.30
N GLY A 521 -5.62 16.11 11.15
CA GLY A 521 -6.60 16.96 11.82
C GLY A 521 -6.06 18.34 12.13
N SER A 522 -6.93 19.26 12.54
CA SER A 522 -6.53 20.62 12.89
C SER A 522 -7.38 21.23 13.99
N SER A 523 -6.76 21.99 14.88
CA SER A 523 -7.43 22.82 15.89
C SER A 523 -7.00 24.27 15.70
N PRO A 524 -7.85 25.13 15.08
CA PRO A 524 -7.45 26.51 14.81
C PRO A 524 -7.43 27.37 16.08
N LYS A 525 -6.49 28.31 16.10
CA LYS A 525 -6.40 29.39 17.07
C LYS A 525 -7.71 30.14 17.18
N GLY A 526 -8.12 30.44 18.41
CA GLY A 526 -9.38 31.12 18.68
C GLY A 526 -10.62 30.24 18.47
N GLY A 527 -10.46 28.92 18.33
CA GLY A 527 -11.53 27.94 18.25
C GLY A 527 -12.36 27.83 19.54
N TYR A 528 -12.67 26.62 19.99
CA TYR A 528 -13.54 26.40 21.14
C TYR A 528 -13.00 27.08 22.42
N GLU A 529 -13.82 27.95 23.03
CA GLU A 529 -13.49 28.62 24.29
C GLU A 529 -13.94 27.77 25.49
N TYR A 530 -12.99 27.41 26.36
CA TYR A 530 -13.28 26.68 27.59
C TYR A 530 -13.53 27.64 28.76
N LYS A 531 -14.46 27.26 29.63
CA LYS A 531 -14.71 27.95 30.91
C LYS A 531 -14.19 27.09 32.06
N PRO A 532 -13.30 27.63 32.91
CA PRO A 532 -12.71 26.84 33.96
C PRO A 532 -13.75 26.56 35.07
N LEU A 533 -13.71 25.36 35.64
CA LEU A 533 -14.49 25.01 36.83
C LEU A 533 -13.67 25.13 38.12
N VAL A 534 -12.35 25.29 38.01
CA VAL A 534 -11.45 25.52 39.14
C VAL A 534 -10.89 26.93 39.11
N ARG A 535 -10.47 27.41 40.27
CA ARG A 535 -9.66 28.61 40.40
C ARG A 535 -8.24 28.38 39.91
N LYS A 536 -7.62 27.27 40.30
CA LYS A 536 -6.30 26.83 39.78
C LYS A 536 -6.26 25.30 39.69
N GLY A 537 -5.58 24.78 38.67
CA GLY A 537 -5.36 23.37 38.41
C GLY A 537 -3.87 23.01 38.41
N ALA A 538 -3.57 21.74 38.70
CA ALA A 538 -2.24 21.18 38.54
C ALA A 538 -2.31 19.86 37.77
N ILE A 539 -1.37 19.65 36.87
CA ILE A 539 -1.10 18.33 36.30
C ILE A 539 0.22 17.83 36.91
N ILE A 540 0.24 16.66 37.53
CA ILE A 540 1.50 16.04 38.02
C ILE A 540 1.91 14.95 37.04
N VAL A 541 3.15 15.02 36.56
CA VAL A 541 3.73 14.07 35.60
C VAL A 541 5.03 13.45 36.10
N ASP A 542 5.42 12.33 35.49
CA ASP A 542 6.75 11.75 35.56
C ASP A 542 7.20 11.26 34.18
N GLY A 543 8.40 10.70 34.08
CA GLY A 543 8.97 10.18 32.83
C GLY A 543 8.21 9.01 32.21
N ASN A 544 7.24 8.42 32.93
CA ASN A 544 6.35 7.39 32.40
C ASN A 544 5.03 7.97 31.88
N SER A 545 4.72 9.25 32.13
CA SER A 545 3.57 9.94 31.53
C SER A 545 3.77 10.04 30.01
N ALA A 546 2.97 9.34 29.21
CA ALA A 546 3.17 9.21 27.77
C ALA A 546 1.85 9.23 26.98
N SER A 547 1.93 9.59 25.69
CA SER A 547 0.83 9.46 24.71
C SER A 547 -0.41 10.19 25.23
N ALA A 548 -1.59 9.55 25.33
CA ALA A 548 -2.82 10.20 25.82
C ALA A 548 -2.75 10.82 27.24
N ALA A 549 -1.68 10.54 28.01
CA ALA A 549 -1.39 11.21 29.29
C ALA A 549 -0.63 12.53 29.12
N GLU A 550 -0.08 12.81 27.94
CA GLU A 550 0.56 14.07 27.56
C GLU A 550 -0.45 15.04 26.93
N THR A 551 -1.54 14.54 26.36
CA THR A 551 -2.66 15.36 25.84
C THR A 551 -3.14 16.42 26.85
N PRO A 552 -3.36 16.12 28.15
CA PRO A 552 -3.66 17.14 29.16
C PRO A 552 -2.63 18.25 29.28
N VAL A 553 -1.34 17.90 29.15
CA VAL A 553 -0.23 18.85 29.22
C VAL A 553 -0.28 19.80 28.02
N ARG A 554 -0.41 19.25 26.81
CA ARG A 554 -0.60 20.02 25.57
C ARG A 554 -1.80 20.96 25.68
N PHE A 555 -2.95 20.43 26.10
CA PHE A 555 -4.17 21.22 26.23
C PHE A 555 -4.03 22.35 27.24
N VAL A 556 -3.43 22.12 28.41
CA VAL A 556 -3.20 23.20 29.39
C VAL A 556 -2.27 24.26 28.82
N HIS A 557 -1.21 23.87 28.11
CA HIS A 557 -0.30 24.83 27.47
C HIS A 557 -0.97 25.65 26.37
N ASN A 558 -1.96 25.11 25.66
CA ASN A 558 -2.65 25.82 24.57
C ASN A 558 -3.97 26.49 24.97
N HIS A 559 -4.61 26.05 26.06
CA HIS A 559 -5.96 26.49 26.49
C HIS A 559 -6.03 27.00 27.94
N SER A 560 -4.91 27.15 28.65
CA SER A 560 -4.88 27.74 29.99
C SER A 560 -3.82 28.84 30.09
N LYS A 561 -4.26 30.10 30.15
CA LYS A 561 -3.37 31.26 30.33
C LYS A 561 -2.87 31.40 31.76
N THR A 562 -3.72 31.12 32.73
CA THR A 562 -3.46 31.46 34.14
C THR A 562 -3.91 30.42 35.15
N HIS A 563 -4.75 29.46 34.75
CA HIS A 563 -5.42 28.57 35.69
C HIS A 563 -4.64 27.29 35.98
N ALA A 564 -3.91 26.71 35.01
CA ALA A 564 -3.20 25.46 35.23
C ALA A 564 -1.69 25.52 34.96
N LYS A 565 -0.99 24.63 35.66
CA LYS A 565 0.45 24.39 35.53
C LYS A 565 0.76 22.91 35.62
N VAL A 566 1.85 22.52 34.97
CA VAL A 566 2.39 21.17 34.97
C VAL A 566 3.53 21.09 35.98
N TYR A 567 3.49 20.06 36.82
CA TYR A 567 4.41 19.80 37.92
C TYR A 567 5.08 18.45 37.71
N GLY A 568 6.37 18.37 37.99
CA GLY A 568 7.12 17.12 37.86
C GLY A 568 8.58 17.30 38.23
N ARG A 569 9.40 16.27 38.01
CA ARG A 569 10.87 16.37 38.11
C ARG A 569 11.54 16.11 36.77
N GLU A 570 10.95 15.27 35.96
CA GLU A 570 11.40 14.92 34.62
C GLU A 570 10.41 15.44 33.58
N ASN A 571 10.85 15.46 32.31
CA ASN A 571 9.92 15.59 31.20
C ASN A 571 8.95 14.40 31.18
N THR A 572 7.79 14.58 30.56
CA THR A 572 6.98 13.44 30.08
C THR A 572 7.79 12.60 29.08
N ASN A 573 7.28 11.42 28.72
CA ASN A 573 8.02 10.46 27.92
C ASN A 573 8.33 10.97 26.49
N GLY A 574 7.39 11.70 25.86
CA GLY A 574 7.56 12.27 24.53
C GLY A 574 6.97 11.44 23.39
N CYS A 575 5.67 11.22 23.47
CA CYS A 575 4.83 10.51 22.51
C CYS A 575 3.74 11.41 21.89
N GLU A 576 3.44 12.57 22.48
CA GLU A 576 2.30 13.41 22.07
C GLU A 576 2.38 13.88 20.61
N GLN A 577 3.53 14.42 20.19
CA GLN A 577 3.67 15.02 18.85
C GLN A 577 3.55 14.01 17.71
N THR A 578 3.46 12.72 18.02
CA THR A 578 3.40 11.66 17.03
C THR A 578 2.14 10.79 17.16
N GLY A 579 1.38 10.94 18.25
CA GLY A 579 0.03 10.44 18.45
C GLY A 579 -0.14 8.93 18.25
N ASN A 580 -0.39 8.52 17.00
CA ASN A 580 -0.65 7.16 16.59
C ASN A 580 0.60 6.46 16.05
N TYR A 581 0.68 5.15 16.25
CA TYR A 581 1.74 4.33 15.68
C TYR A 581 1.17 3.12 14.92
N ASN A 582 2.00 2.58 14.04
CA ASN A 582 1.78 1.30 13.40
C ASN A 582 2.84 0.30 13.87
N GLU A 583 2.57 -1.00 13.69
CA GLU A 583 3.49 -2.07 14.04
C GLU A 583 3.68 -3.00 12.84
N VAL A 584 4.93 -3.28 12.49
CA VAL A 584 5.30 -4.24 11.45
C VAL A 584 6.19 -5.34 12.02
N ARG A 585 6.03 -6.56 11.53
CA ARG A 585 6.93 -7.67 11.84
C ARG A 585 8.07 -7.70 10.84
N LEU A 586 9.31 -7.69 11.32
CA LEU A 586 10.49 -7.71 10.46
C LEU A 586 10.76 -9.13 9.93
N PRO A 587 11.18 -9.28 8.65
CA PRO A 587 11.41 -10.58 8.04
C PRO A 587 12.53 -11.34 8.74
N HIS A 588 12.50 -12.67 8.66
CA HIS A 588 13.46 -13.59 9.30
C HIS A 588 13.63 -13.39 10.80
N SER A 589 12.64 -12.79 11.48
CA SER A 589 12.73 -12.45 12.89
C SER A 589 11.39 -12.55 13.63
N TYR A 590 11.47 -12.44 14.96
CA TYR A 590 10.33 -12.24 15.86
C TYR A 590 10.15 -10.77 16.26
N ILE A 591 10.94 -9.87 15.65
CA ILE A 591 10.98 -8.47 16.04
C ILE A 591 9.79 -7.76 15.41
N ASN A 592 9.00 -7.11 16.27
CA ASN A 592 7.98 -6.16 15.88
C ASN A 592 8.57 -4.76 16.04
N MET A 593 8.57 -3.99 14.96
CA MET A 593 9.01 -2.60 14.94
C MET A 593 7.78 -1.70 14.93
N ARG A 594 7.79 -0.67 15.78
CA ARG A 594 6.77 0.37 15.84
C ARG A 594 7.36 1.70 15.39
N TYR A 595 6.53 2.46 14.71
CA TYR A 595 6.86 3.81 14.25
C TYR A 595 5.59 4.64 14.16
N PRO A 596 5.68 5.97 14.35
CA PRO A 596 4.51 6.82 14.30
C PRO A 596 4.01 7.01 12.87
N ILE A 597 2.69 7.07 12.73
CA ILE A 597 2.00 7.33 11.45
C ILE A 597 1.47 8.75 11.34
N THR A 598 1.45 9.47 12.46
CA THR A 598 1.07 10.88 12.53
C THR A 598 2.22 11.72 13.08
N VAL A 599 2.23 13.01 12.73
CA VAL A 599 3.17 14.00 13.26
C VAL A 599 2.50 15.37 13.36
N ASP A 600 2.72 16.06 14.46
CA ASP A 600 2.30 17.43 14.75
C ASP A 600 3.22 18.45 14.05
N ASP A 601 2.68 19.57 13.58
CA ASP A 601 3.43 20.64 12.92
C ASP A 601 4.52 21.26 13.80
N ILE A 602 4.32 21.32 15.12
CA ILE A 602 5.32 21.84 16.05
C ILE A 602 6.53 20.91 16.19
N PHE A 603 6.43 19.64 15.76
CA PHE A 603 7.53 18.68 15.83
C PHE A 603 8.78 19.16 15.07
N GLU A 604 8.61 19.88 13.95
CA GLU A 604 9.73 20.46 13.20
C GLU A 604 10.60 21.39 14.06
N LYS A 605 9.97 22.11 15.00
CA LYS A 605 10.67 22.96 15.96
C LYS A 605 11.27 22.14 17.10
N LEU A 606 10.49 21.22 17.69
CA LEU A 606 10.88 20.51 18.91
C LEU A 606 11.97 19.46 18.69
N CYS A 607 12.02 18.82 17.52
CA CYS A 607 13.00 17.76 17.24
C CYS A 607 14.47 18.25 17.33
N ARG A 608 14.71 19.56 17.22
CA ARG A 608 16.04 20.17 17.31
C ARG A 608 16.66 20.04 18.70
N ASP A 609 15.84 19.97 19.74
CA ASP A 609 16.30 19.91 21.13
C ASP A 609 16.77 18.50 21.54
N LYS A 610 16.48 17.48 20.73
CA LYS A 610 16.76 16.06 21.00
C LYS A 610 16.35 15.58 22.41
N ASN A 611 15.30 16.18 22.95
CA ASN A 611 14.83 15.96 24.31
C ASN A 611 13.30 15.82 24.29
N PRO A 612 12.80 14.64 23.91
CA PRO A 612 11.37 14.44 23.69
C PRO A 612 10.57 14.62 24.99
N GLY A 613 9.29 14.99 24.84
CA GLY A 613 8.36 15.18 25.95
C GLY A 613 8.31 16.61 26.50
N TYR A 614 7.24 16.89 27.22
CA TYR A 614 6.98 18.18 27.84
C TYR A 614 7.74 18.33 29.13
N LYS A 615 8.48 19.44 29.24
CA LYS A 615 9.09 19.87 30.48
C LYS A 615 8.00 20.39 31.44
N PRO A 616 8.05 20.05 32.74
CA PRO A 616 7.16 20.65 33.73
C PRO A 616 7.38 22.17 33.85
N ASP A 617 6.29 22.92 34.02
CA ASP A 617 6.33 24.35 34.32
C ASP A 617 6.97 24.61 35.69
N VAL A 618 6.74 23.69 36.64
CA VAL A 618 7.25 23.74 38.00
C VAL A 618 7.97 22.44 38.35
N ILE A 619 9.28 22.55 38.61
CA ILE A 619 10.07 21.43 39.12
C ILE A 619 9.78 21.25 40.61
N ILE A 620 9.30 20.06 40.99
CA ILE A 620 9.00 19.72 42.39
C ILE A 620 10.33 19.61 43.16
N PRO A 621 10.54 20.40 44.24
CA PRO A 621 11.82 20.45 44.94
C PRO A 621 12.01 19.29 45.95
N LEU A 622 11.00 18.44 46.10
CA LEU A 622 11.01 17.32 47.03
C LEU A 622 11.72 16.10 46.42
N PRO A 623 12.29 15.21 47.26
CA PRO A 623 12.64 13.87 46.79
C PRO A 623 11.39 13.13 46.27
N TYR A 624 11.59 12.01 45.58
CA TYR A 624 10.45 11.16 45.21
C TYR A 624 9.66 10.72 46.44
N PRO A 625 8.32 10.56 46.30
CA PRO A 625 7.49 10.13 47.42
C PRO A 625 7.89 8.73 47.88
N LYS A 626 7.55 8.39 49.14
CA LYS A 626 7.86 7.06 49.67
C LYS A 626 7.09 5.94 48.94
N LYS A 627 5.87 6.25 48.52
CA LYS A 627 4.97 5.36 47.77
C LYS A 627 4.07 6.17 46.84
N LEU A 628 3.76 5.57 45.69
CA LEU A 628 2.77 6.05 44.74
C LEU A 628 1.81 4.89 44.45
N THR A 629 0.69 4.86 45.18
CA THR A 629 -0.40 3.86 45.06
C THR A 629 -1.76 4.54 45.03
N ASP A 630 -2.69 4.11 45.88
CA ASP A 630 -3.98 4.70 46.24
C ASP A 630 -3.89 5.89 47.22
N ASN A 631 -2.68 6.31 47.61
CA ASN A 631 -2.48 7.31 48.65
C ASN A 631 -2.38 8.76 48.14
N ILE A 632 -2.66 9.73 49.03
CA ILE A 632 -2.17 11.11 48.90
C ILE A 632 -0.70 11.11 49.33
N ASP A 633 0.21 11.45 48.42
CA ASP A 633 1.66 11.45 48.68
C ASP A 633 2.24 12.86 48.90
N GLU A 634 3.52 12.90 49.21
CA GLU A 634 4.25 14.12 49.54
C GLU A 634 4.23 15.16 48.41
N TRP A 635 4.21 14.74 47.13
CA TRP A 635 4.11 15.67 46.01
C TRP A 635 2.72 16.27 45.92
N VAL A 636 1.66 15.45 46.04
CA VAL A 636 0.27 15.95 46.03
C VAL A 636 0.04 16.97 47.14
N LEU A 637 0.51 16.69 48.36
CA LEU A 637 0.39 17.62 49.50
C LEU A 637 1.13 18.93 49.26
N TRP A 638 2.29 18.88 48.62
CA TRP A 638 3.08 20.06 48.30
C TRP A 638 2.43 20.89 47.19
N VAL A 639 1.98 20.25 46.11
CA VAL A 639 1.28 20.91 45.00
C VAL A 639 -0.02 21.56 45.47
N ALA A 640 -0.79 20.89 46.33
CA ALA A 640 -2.01 21.46 46.92
C ALA A 640 -1.74 22.78 47.68
N LYS A 641 -0.61 22.86 48.38
CA LYS A 641 -0.17 24.10 49.06
C LYS A 641 0.31 25.15 48.06
N ASP A 642 1.02 24.75 47.01
CA ASP A 642 1.55 25.66 46.00
C ASP A 642 0.43 26.34 45.20
N LEU A 643 -0.60 25.60 44.80
CA LEU A 643 -1.79 26.13 44.13
C LEU A 643 -2.46 27.28 44.91
N LYS A 644 -2.38 27.25 46.24
CA LYS A 644 -3.02 28.25 47.11
C LYS A 644 -2.19 29.50 47.34
N LYS A 645 -0.92 29.51 46.91
CA LYS A 645 -0.10 30.72 46.96
C LYS A 645 -0.73 31.78 46.04
N LYS A 646 -0.70 33.03 46.51
CA LYS A 646 -1.28 34.17 45.80
C LYS A 646 -0.56 34.38 44.48
#